data_AF-A0A850EN52-F1
#
_entry.id   AF-A0A850EN52-F1
#
_cell.length_a   1.000
_cell.length_b   1.000
_cell.length_c   1.000
_cell.angle_alpha   90.00
_cell.angle_beta   90.00
_cell.angle_gamma   90.00
#
_symmetry.space_group_name_H-M   'P 1'
#
loop_
_entity.id
_entity.type
_entity.pdbx_description
1 polymer ?
#
loop_
_entity_poly.entity_id
_entity_poly.type
_entity_poly.pdbx_seq_one_letter_code
_entity_poly.pdbx_strand_id
1 'polypeptide(L)'
;MKRAYNGSNRGLRRRKGGWFFRIDGSVSIFLIMVLAFVFLFNAVLIDYARIAAATTQGERLARAGIRSVLSAYDVELREKYGLFASGGTDGNMLLSSVLNDNLHESGRSDAFNLIQMGVESSTVAWSRPLGEYDIFRRQIIEEMKYKAPIDFALELGGKFKPLSGAMAEASQVTKVLRALQPLYDEREEALDLMMERRKQAAESGRAMLQLIMNPPGDSLQQSTLGEVSTAADIAAQYDDFVYKYTWDMNRDSREPARYTYPLSRYSQESAQVIQRIPQVMNAFREQHNVFIDQAQSALLRARELNDEMKVVLEQSRSNGSGKRDRARDWDIPGSSSDEIDSDPLDKLREQEDSLILDQADFTGIEEHLAAQKRGFESLEPLTAALPGVLAEFSGLYSNGSRMIEAVLAAAGSVGDYLGSYGASGSLIEAELAALEEHRSSDKQRKQWEKEAKVKLGDAMKIIDKIRELSDRAGEAMQRYETLQKYYEEILSLNKGLDEAGKEGQTSSDPYTAGSSAMTNMDGVYDVMTNALTGTRDRLFQTEYTALYFPHFDVSALSSMASGMGGSDVDRLAAQMDPHAQELEYILYGFHNPAGNIAAAYGEIFAMRLAIRTMEGFVKKAGIGNPLAVLAAALLYGIEQAVQDMLRLCKDGSIPLSEFIPAQLTYRDYLRLFLMMHGSGESQLSRMLAVIRLNTGINPAERNTYASANIRFGLRLWFLPGMVRLLNYSGVLAGDVEGKVYYRKIQADSAY
;
A
#
# COMPACT_ATOMS: atom_id res chain seq x y z
N MET A 1 63.20 128.22 -4.66
CA MET A 1 64.64 128.32 -4.97
C MET A 1 64.95 127.27 -6.06
N LYS A 2 65.36 127.69 -7.28
CA LYS A 2 65.96 126.98 -8.46
C LYS A 2 65.40 125.58 -8.89
N ARG A 3 64.74 125.46 -10.08
CA ARG A 3 65.24 124.98 -11.42
C ARG A 3 65.87 123.55 -11.41
N ALA A 4 65.69 122.60 -12.35
CA ALA A 4 64.89 122.42 -13.57
C ALA A 4 65.15 120.99 -14.17
N TYR A 5 64.36 120.58 -15.19
CA TYR A 5 64.62 119.58 -16.29
C TYR A 5 64.53 118.05 -15.99
N ASN A 6 64.06 117.11 -16.85
CA ASN A 6 63.66 117.09 -18.28
C ASN A 6 62.86 115.81 -18.71
N GLY A 7 61.98 115.94 -19.74
CA GLY A 7 61.65 114.97 -20.84
C GLY A 7 60.78 113.71 -20.57
N SER A 8 59.95 113.15 -21.48
CA SER A 8 59.57 113.41 -22.88
C SER A 8 58.26 112.66 -23.26
N ASN A 9 57.52 113.16 -24.27
CA ASN A 9 56.20 112.79 -24.86
C ASN A 9 55.98 111.30 -25.23
N ARG A 10 54.78 110.67 -25.14
CA ARG A 10 53.42 110.86 -25.75
C ARG A 10 53.31 110.71 -27.30
N GLY A 11 52.76 109.56 -27.74
CA GLY A 11 51.44 109.46 -28.39
C GLY A 11 51.25 109.63 -29.92
N LEU A 12 50.67 108.59 -30.54
CA LEU A 12 49.67 108.55 -31.64
C LEU A 12 49.99 109.07 -33.07
N ARG A 13 49.81 108.20 -34.09
CA ARG A 13 48.69 108.23 -35.09
C ARG A 13 48.82 107.25 -36.29
N ARG A 14 47.67 106.62 -36.63
CA ARG A 14 47.10 106.17 -37.93
C ARG A 14 47.97 106.10 -39.21
N ARG A 15 47.78 105.03 -40.01
CA ARG A 15 47.36 105.14 -41.44
C ARG A 15 46.83 103.84 -42.09
N LYS A 16 46.12 104.03 -43.20
CA LYS A 16 45.27 103.14 -44.02
C LYS A 16 46.02 102.20 -44.97
N GLY A 17 45.40 101.06 -45.29
CA GLY A 17 45.08 100.61 -46.66
C GLY A 17 46.11 99.77 -47.44
N GLY A 18 45.69 98.59 -47.91
CA GLY A 18 46.37 97.82 -48.96
C GLY A 18 45.65 96.50 -49.26
N TRP A 19 44.87 96.48 -50.35
CA TRP A 19 44.20 95.29 -50.90
C TRP A 19 45.20 94.59 -51.83
N PHE A 20 45.49 93.31 -51.61
CA PHE A 20 46.04 92.40 -52.61
C PHE A 20 45.24 91.11 -52.57
N PHE A 21 44.29 90.97 -53.48
CA PHE A 21 43.70 89.68 -53.81
C PHE A 21 44.75 88.85 -54.57
N ARG A 22 45.26 87.80 -53.92
CA ARG A 22 45.88 86.65 -54.60
C ARG A 22 44.92 85.48 -54.53
N ILE A 23 44.71 84.84 -55.67
CA ILE A 23 43.92 83.63 -55.85
C ILE A 23 44.76 82.46 -55.33
N ASP A 24 44.74 82.24 -54.02
CA ASP A 24 45.20 81.00 -53.34
C ASP A 24 44.16 80.59 -52.25
N GLY A 25 42.91 81.01 -52.43
CA GLY A 25 41.81 80.65 -51.55
C GLY A 25 41.34 79.21 -51.75
N SER A 26 41.57 78.61 -52.92
CA SER A 26 41.13 77.25 -53.24
C SER A 26 41.78 76.20 -52.33
N VAL A 27 43.09 76.32 -52.07
CA VAL A 27 43.82 75.40 -51.18
C VAL A 27 43.35 75.58 -49.73
N SER A 28 43.18 76.82 -49.26
CA SER A 28 42.68 77.09 -47.91
C SER A 28 41.22 76.65 -47.72
N ILE A 29 40.35 76.87 -48.72
CA ILE A 29 38.96 76.40 -48.71
C ILE A 29 38.90 74.87 -48.76
N PHE A 30 39.74 74.23 -49.58
CA PHE A 30 39.86 72.79 -49.64
C PHE A 30 40.35 72.20 -48.30
N LEU A 31 41.37 72.81 -47.68
CA LEU A 31 41.88 72.40 -46.37
C LEU A 31 40.84 72.61 -45.26
N ILE A 32 40.09 73.71 -45.27
CA ILE A 32 39.00 73.95 -44.33
C ILE A 32 37.87 72.93 -44.55
N MET A 33 37.55 72.58 -45.80
CA MET A 33 36.53 71.58 -46.13
C MET A 33 36.96 70.17 -45.70
N VAL A 34 38.21 69.78 -45.95
CA VAL A 34 38.79 68.52 -45.49
C VAL A 34 38.86 68.48 -43.96
N LEU A 35 39.32 69.55 -43.31
CA LEU A 35 39.36 69.66 -41.86
C LEU A 35 37.95 69.58 -41.25
N ALA A 36 36.96 70.26 -41.85
CA ALA A 36 35.57 70.19 -41.41
C ALA A 36 35.00 68.79 -41.57
N PHE A 37 35.32 68.09 -42.67
CA PHE A 37 34.90 66.70 -42.87
C PHE A 37 35.57 65.74 -41.87
N VAL A 38 36.88 65.86 -41.65
CA VAL A 38 37.61 65.05 -40.66
C VAL A 38 37.10 65.34 -39.24
N PHE A 39 36.82 66.60 -38.92
CA PHE A 39 36.22 66.98 -37.64
C PHE A 39 34.82 66.41 -37.47
N LEU A 40 33.96 66.51 -38.49
CA LEU A 40 32.62 65.91 -38.49
C LEU A 40 32.69 64.39 -38.33
N PHE A 41 33.59 63.73 -39.06
CA PHE A 41 33.80 62.28 -38.96
C PHE A 41 34.27 61.86 -37.56
N ASN A 42 35.28 62.54 -37.01
CA ASN A 42 35.75 62.28 -35.64
C ASN A 42 34.67 62.58 -34.59
N ALA A 43 33.88 63.64 -34.77
CA ALA A 43 32.77 63.98 -33.89
C ALA A 43 31.70 62.87 -33.86
N VAL A 44 31.36 62.31 -35.02
CA VAL A 44 30.44 61.16 -35.13
C VAL A 44 31.04 59.91 -34.48
N LEU A 45 32.32 59.61 -34.71
CA LEU A 45 32.98 58.46 -34.08
C LEU A 45 33.09 58.57 -32.56
N ILE A 46 33.34 59.77 -32.03
CA ILE A 46 33.39 60.01 -30.59
C ILE A 46 32.00 59.81 -29.97
N ASP A 47 30.94 60.38 -30.57
CA ASP A 47 29.58 60.15 -30.08
C ASP A 47 29.18 58.66 -30.21
N TYR A 48 29.58 57.96 -31.28
CA TYR A 48 29.36 56.51 -31.44
C TYR A 48 30.07 55.68 -30.36
N ALA A 49 31.36 55.93 -30.12
CA ALA A 49 32.13 55.22 -29.09
C ALA A 49 31.56 55.47 -27.70
N ARG A 50 31.11 56.70 -27.41
CA ARG A 50 30.43 57.04 -26.15
C ARG A 50 29.08 56.34 -26.02
N ILE A 51 28.29 56.25 -27.10
CA ILE A 51 27.04 55.48 -27.11
C ILE A 51 27.33 54.00 -26.82
N ALA A 52 28.31 53.38 -27.50
CA ALA A 52 28.65 51.97 -27.30
C ALA A 52 29.18 51.67 -25.87
N ALA A 53 29.98 52.58 -25.31
CA ALA A 53 30.44 52.47 -23.93
C ALA A 53 29.27 52.63 -22.94
N ALA A 54 28.39 53.62 -23.18
CA ALA A 54 27.18 53.85 -22.39
C ALA A 54 26.23 52.65 -22.42
N THR A 55 26.02 52.03 -23.58
CA THR A 55 25.17 50.82 -23.67
C THR A 55 25.77 49.66 -22.88
N THR A 56 27.07 49.42 -22.99
CA THR A 56 27.75 48.34 -22.25
C THR A 56 27.69 48.57 -20.73
N GLN A 57 27.92 49.82 -20.30
CA GLN A 57 27.82 50.19 -18.89
C GLN A 57 26.38 50.10 -18.39
N GLY A 58 25.40 50.56 -19.18
CA GLY A 58 23.97 50.44 -18.88
C GLY A 58 23.52 48.98 -18.74
N GLU A 59 24.01 48.07 -19.58
CA GLU A 59 23.70 46.63 -19.46
C GLU A 59 24.30 46.01 -18.19
N ARG A 60 25.54 46.36 -17.84
CA ARG A 60 26.17 45.90 -16.60
C ARG A 60 25.45 46.43 -15.37
N LEU A 61 25.08 47.72 -15.38
CA LEU A 61 24.33 48.35 -14.31
C LEU A 61 22.92 47.76 -14.19
N ALA A 62 22.24 47.47 -15.30
CA ALA A 62 20.95 46.81 -15.31
C ALA A 62 21.02 45.41 -14.67
N ARG A 63 22.05 44.62 -15.03
CA ARG A 63 22.29 43.29 -14.43
C ARG A 63 22.68 43.35 -12.95
N ALA A 64 23.49 44.32 -12.55
CA ALA A 64 23.85 44.53 -11.15
C ALA A 64 22.62 44.98 -10.34
N GLY A 65 21.84 45.91 -10.90
CA GLY A 65 20.60 46.43 -10.33
C GLY A 65 19.59 45.32 -10.08
N ILE A 66 19.26 44.50 -11.08
CA ILE A 66 18.29 43.41 -10.91
C ILE A 66 18.79 42.33 -9.93
N ARG A 67 20.09 42.03 -9.87
CA ARG A 67 20.67 41.14 -8.84
C ARG A 67 20.56 41.73 -7.45
N SER A 68 20.74 43.04 -7.32
CA SER A 68 20.55 43.74 -6.04
C SER A 68 19.08 43.73 -5.61
N VAL A 69 18.14 43.87 -6.55
CA VAL A 69 16.71 43.71 -6.29
C VAL A 69 16.40 42.29 -5.78
N LEU A 70 16.97 41.26 -6.40
CA LEU A 70 16.83 39.88 -5.92
C LEU A 70 17.58 39.61 -4.62
N SER A 71 18.61 40.39 -4.26
CA SER A 71 19.24 40.20 -2.95
C SER A 71 18.29 40.53 -1.78
N ALA A 72 17.22 41.28 -2.03
CA ALA A 72 16.13 41.53 -1.08
C ALA A 72 15.08 40.39 -1.11
N TYR A 73 15.53 39.16 -0.87
CA TYR A 73 14.66 37.99 -0.74
C TYR A 73 13.99 37.95 0.64
N ASP A 74 12.93 37.15 0.76
CA ASP A 74 12.25 36.91 2.03
C ASP A 74 13.10 36.02 2.95
N VAL A 75 13.61 36.62 4.04
CA VAL A 75 14.55 35.95 4.96
C VAL A 75 13.88 34.79 5.69
N GLU A 76 12.60 34.90 6.04
CA GLU A 76 11.89 33.85 6.78
C GLU A 76 11.72 32.59 5.93
N LEU A 77 11.38 32.74 4.65
CA LEU A 77 11.29 31.61 3.71
C LEU A 77 12.65 30.93 3.50
N ARG A 78 13.75 31.70 3.46
CA ARG A 78 15.09 31.14 3.28
C ARG A 78 15.59 30.41 4.51
N GLU A 79 15.39 30.98 5.70
CA GLU A 79 15.88 30.40 6.96
C GLU A 79 15.07 29.17 7.38
N LYS A 80 13.73 29.21 7.25
CA LYS A 80 12.87 28.11 7.69
C LYS A 80 12.72 26.99 6.65
N TYR A 81 12.78 27.31 5.36
CA TYR A 81 12.47 26.34 4.29
C TYR A 81 13.53 26.26 3.18
N GLY A 82 14.58 27.09 3.21
CA GLY A 82 15.57 27.12 2.13
C GLY A 82 15.04 27.72 0.83
N LEU A 83 13.84 28.32 0.82
CA LEU A 83 13.21 28.86 -0.39
C LEU A 83 13.61 30.31 -0.64
N PHE A 84 13.65 30.70 -1.91
CA PHE A 84 13.91 32.06 -2.33
C PHE A 84 12.70 32.67 -3.04
N ALA A 85 12.22 33.80 -2.52
CA ALA A 85 11.21 34.59 -3.20
C ALA A 85 11.40 36.08 -2.88
N SER A 86 10.76 36.94 -3.67
CA SER A 86 10.78 38.39 -3.50
C SER A 86 10.35 38.78 -2.07
N GLY A 87 11.17 39.55 -1.36
CA GLY A 87 10.80 40.10 -0.06
C GLY A 87 9.75 41.22 -0.15
N GLY A 88 9.36 41.76 1.01
CA GLY A 88 8.35 42.83 1.09
C GLY A 88 8.82 44.22 0.64
N THR A 89 10.09 44.39 0.24
CA THR A 89 10.64 45.68 -0.19
C THR A 89 10.27 46.01 -1.63
N ASP A 90 9.93 47.27 -1.93
CA ASP A 90 9.60 47.69 -3.29
C ASP A 90 10.82 47.60 -4.23
N GLY A 91 10.76 46.66 -5.17
CA GLY A 91 11.80 46.43 -6.16
C GLY A 91 12.10 47.65 -7.04
N ASN A 92 11.13 48.54 -7.29
CA ASN A 92 11.36 49.77 -8.05
C ASN A 92 12.22 50.77 -7.25
N MET A 93 11.99 50.87 -5.94
CA MET A 93 12.80 51.73 -5.06
C MET A 93 14.22 51.18 -4.93
N LEU A 94 14.38 49.86 -4.75
CA LEU A 94 15.70 49.23 -4.71
C LEU A 94 16.47 49.40 -6.02
N LEU A 95 15.81 49.16 -7.16
CA LEU A 95 16.45 49.33 -8.47
C LEU A 95 16.88 50.78 -8.70
N SER A 96 16.01 51.74 -8.41
CA SER A 96 16.31 53.16 -8.61
C SER A 96 17.42 53.67 -7.69
N SER A 97 17.46 53.23 -6.42
CA SER A 97 18.57 53.54 -5.51
C SER A 97 19.89 53.03 -6.07
N VAL A 98 19.96 51.73 -6.42
CA VAL A 98 21.18 51.10 -6.91
C VAL A 98 21.66 51.76 -8.21
N LEU A 99 20.75 52.09 -9.12
CA LEU A 99 21.12 52.77 -10.37
C LEU A 99 21.64 54.20 -10.12
N ASN A 100 21.01 54.96 -9.23
CA ASN A 100 21.43 56.33 -8.94
C ASN A 100 22.77 56.35 -8.20
N ASP A 101 22.97 55.50 -7.21
CA ASP A 101 24.21 55.41 -6.44
C ASP A 101 25.41 55.06 -7.34
N ASN A 102 25.23 54.09 -8.25
CA ASN A 102 26.30 53.67 -9.17
C ASN A 102 26.59 54.68 -10.30
N LEU A 103 25.63 55.54 -10.67
CA LEU A 103 25.84 56.56 -11.70
C LEU A 103 26.52 57.82 -11.12
N HIS A 104 26.24 58.15 -9.85
CA HIS A 104 26.85 59.30 -9.16
C HIS A 104 28.31 59.07 -8.75
N GLU A 105 28.72 57.84 -8.46
CA GLU A 105 30.10 57.52 -8.02
C GLU A 105 31.12 57.33 -9.16
N SER A 106 30.72 57.47 -10.43
CA SER A 106 31.54 57.11 -11.59
C SER A 106 32.73 58.06 -11.92
N GLY A 107 33.24 58.84 -10.96
CA GLY A 107 34.44 59.66 -11.18
C GLY A 107 35.13 60.18 -9.91
N ARG A 108 36.46 60.35 -9.98
CA ARG A 108 37.19 61.29 -9.12
C ARG A 108 36.54 62.67 -9.27
N SER A 109 36.34 63.40 -8.17
CA SER A 109 35.75 64.77 -8.18
C SER A 109 36.40 65.73 -9.18
N ASP A 110 37.66 65.45 -9.55
CA ASP A 110 38.51 66.29 -10.38
C ASP A 110 38.66 65.78 -11.84
N ALA A 111 37.99 64.69 -12.22
CA ALA A 111 38.10 64.08 -13.55
C ALA A 111 36.88 64.38 -14.45
N PHE A 112 37.14 64.68 -15.73
CA PHE A 112 36.08 64.91 -16.72
C PHE A 112 35.30 63.62 -16.99
N ASN A 113 34.00 63.59 -16.67
CA ASN A 113 33.15 62.43 -16.91
C ASN A 113 32.79 62.31 -18.41
N LEU A 114 33.39 61.34 -19.10
CA LEU A 114 33.14 61.08 -20.53
C LEU A 114 31.74 60.51 -20.80
N ILE A 115 31.11 59.85 -19.82
CA ILE A 115 29.84 59.13 -19.98
C ILE A 115 28.85 59.64 -18.93
N GLN A 116 28.25 60.80 -19.20
CA GLN A 116 27.16 61.35 -18.39
C GLN A 116 25.84 60.67 -18.79
N MET A 117 25.60 59.50 -18.22
CA MET A 117 24.33 58.80 -18.31
C MET A 117 23.39 59.19 -17.16
N GLY A 118 22.10 59.32 -17.47
CA GLY A 118 21.03 59.44 -16.48
C GLY A 118 20.00 58.32 -16.68
N VAL A 119 19.30 57.97 -15.60
CA VAL A 119 18.10 57.12 -15.68
C VAL A 119 16.89 58.01 -15.92
N GLU A 120 16.15 57.75 -16.99
CA GLU A 120 14.88 58.42 -17.26
C GLU A 120 13.72 57.67 -16.59
N SER A 121 13.73 56.34 -16.68
CA SER A 121 12.78 55.47 -15.98
C SER A 121 13.38 54.11 -15.68
N SER A 122 12.93 53.51 -14.59
CA SER A 122 13.27 52.15 -14.18
C SER A 122 12.04 51.47 -13.61
N THR A 123 11.65 50.33 -14.15
CA THR A 123 10.55 49.52 -13.63
C THR A 123 10.98 48.07 -13.47
N VAL A 124 10.45 47.41 -12.45
CA VAL A 124 10.62 45.98 -12.19
C VAL A 124 9.28 45.29 -12.40
N ALA A 125 9.27 44.27 -13.25
CA ALA A 125 8.14 43.37 -13.41
C ALA A 125 8.47 42.03 -12.72
N TRP A 126 7.59 41.62 -11.81
CA TRP A 126 7.70 40.36 -11.09
C TRP A 126 6.85 39.27 -11.76
N SER A 127 7.35 38.04 -11.77
CA SER A 127 6.62 36.88 -12.28
C SER A 127 7.12 35.58 -11.64
N ARG A 128 6.51 34.45 -12.03
CA ARG A 128 6.78 33.11 -11.50
C ARG A 128 6.55 33.05 -9.98
N PRO A 129 5.29 33.13 -9.53
CA PRO A 129 4.92 32.92 -8.14
C PRO A 129 5.52 31.64 -7.57
N LEU A 130 5.94 31.68 -6.31
CA LEU A 130 6.44 30.51 -5.58
C LEU A 130 5.36 29.43 -5.48
N GLY A 131 4.08 29.81 -5.47
CA GLY A 131 2.96 28.88 -5.42
C GLY A 131 2.73 28.04 -6.69
N GLU A 132 3.43 28.34 -7.80
CA GLU A 132 3.38 27.51 -9.01
C GLU A 132 4.19 26.22 -8.81
N TYR A 133 3.60 25.05 -9.13
CA TYR A 133 4.24 23.75 -8.85
C TYR A 133 5.61 23.60 -9.50
N ASP A 134 5.78 24.02 -10.76
CA ASP A 134 7.05 23.92 -11.47
C ASP A 134 8.16 24.75 -10.82
N ILE A 135 7.79 25.92 -10.29
CA ILE A 135 8.71 26.84 -9.61
C ILE A 135 9.11 26.28 -8.26
N PHE A 136 8.13 25.84 -7.47
CA PHE A 136 8.36 25.28 -6.16
C PHE A 136 9.20 24.00 -6.23
N ARG A 137 8.84 23.08 -7.13
CA ARG A 137 9.58 21.83 -7.38
C ARG A 137 11.02 22.12 -7.77
N ARG A 138 11.27 23.11 -8.64
CA ARG A 138 12.62 23.48 -9.03
C ARG A 138 13.46 23.95 -7.84
N GLN A 139 12.91 24.74 -6.93
CA GLN A 139 13.65 25.17 -5.73
C GLN A 139 13.98 24.00 -4.80
N ILE A 140 13.02 23.08 -4.60
CA ILE A 140 13.26 21.85 -3.85
C ILE A 140 14.41 21.04 -4.46
N ILE A 141 14.43 20.87 -5.78
CA ILE A 141 15.49 20.14 -6.49
C ILE A 141 16.85 20.82 -6.27
N GLU A 142 16.93 22.15 -6.43
CA GLU A 142 18.18 22.88 -6.26
C GLU A 142 18.72 22.82 -4.82
N GLU A 143 17.84 22.82 -3.81
CA GLU A 143 18.22 22.70 -2.41
C GLU A 143 18.68 21.26 -2.07
N MET A 144 18.05 20.24 -2.68
CA MET A 144 18.27 18.83 -2.32
C MET A 144 19.23 18.06 -3.22
N LYS A 145 19.60 18.57 -4.40
CA LYS A 145 20.43 17.87 -5.40
C LYS A 145 21.70 17.21 -4.85
N TYR A 146 22.29 17.79 -3.79
CA TYR A 146 23.50 17.27 -3.16
C TYR A 146 23.24 16.60 -1.80
N LYS A 147 22.18 17.00 -1.07
CA LYS A 147 21.87 16.48 0.27
C LYS A 147 21.17 15.12 0.20
N ALA A 148 20.08 15.06 -0.55
CA ALA A 148 19.16 13.93 -0.56
C ALA A 148 19.78 12.58 -1.00
N PRO A 149 20.61 12.50 -2.06
CA PRO A 149 21.19 11.21 -2.47
C PRO A 149 22.13 10.62 -1.42
N ILE A 150 22.87 11.47 -0.69
CA ILE A 150 23.83 11.05 0.33
C ILE A 150 23.07 10.58 1.58
N ASP A 151 22.13 11.41 2.05
CA ASP A 151 21.36 11.12 3.27
C ASP A 151 20.52 9.84 3.08
N PHE A 152 19.86 9.66 1.94
CA PHE A 152 19.03 8.49 1.71
C PHE A 152 19.81 7.19 1.48
N ALA A 153 20.85 7.21 0.64
CA ALA A 153 21.62 6.00 0.32
C ALA A 153 22.33 5.44 1.55
N LEU A 154 22.88 6.32 2.41
CA LEU A 154 23.57 5.95 3.63
C LEU A 154 22.62 5.61 4.78
N GLU A 155 21.50 6.32 4.94
CA GLU A 155 20.63 6.14 6.11
C GLU A 155 19.50 5.12 5.93
N LEU A 156 19.03 4.87 4.70
CA LEU A 156 17.88 3.98 4.45
C LEU A 156 18.25 2.84 3.49
N GLY A 157 18.77 3.15 2.30
CA GLY A 157 19.09 2.14 1.28
C GLY A 157 19.96 0.99 1.80
N GLY A 158 21.06 1.33 2.47
CA GLY A 158 21.98 0.34 3.03
C GLY A 158 21.39 -0.54 4.13
N LYS A 159 20.37 -0.06 4.88
CA LYS A 159 19.75 -0.82 5.98
C LYS A 159 18.82 -1.93 5.48
N PHE A 160 18.10 -1.68 4.39
CA PHE A 160 17.09 -2.61 3.86
C PHE A 160 17.66 -3.63 2.87
N LYS A 161 18.78 -3.30 2.20
CA LYS A 161 19.41 -4.19 1.21
C LYS A 161 19.60 -5.64 1.71
N PRO A 162 20.06 -5.93 2.94
CA PRO A 162 20.31 -7.32 3.32
C PRO A 162 19.04 -8.16 3.61
N LEU A 163 17.85 -7.53 3.68
CA LEU A 163 16.56 -8.21 3.88
C LEU A 163 15.82 -8.51 2.58
N SER A 164 16.25 -7.96 1.45
CA SER A 164 15.43 -7.91 0.23
C SER A 164 15.11 -9.28 -0.35
N GLY A 165 16.08 -10.20 -0.38
CA GLY A 165 15.87 -11.59 -0.81
C GLY A 165 14.84 -12.31 0.06
N ALA A 166 15.06 -12.35 1.39
CA ALA A 166 14.14 -13.00 2.33
C ALA A 166 12.74 -12.35 2.34
N MET A 167 12.65 -11.02 2.21
CA MET A 167 11.36 -10.33 2.11
C MET A 167 10.61 -10.65 0.81
N ALA A 168 11.32 -10.72 -0.31
CA ALA A 168 10.71 -11.09 -1.59
C ALA A 168 10.12 -12.51 -1.55
N GLU A 169 10.87 -13.48 -1.00
CA GLU A 169 10.38 -14.85 -0.88
C GLU A 169 9.23 -14.96 0.13
N ALA A 170 9.33 -14.29 1.29
CA ALA A 170 8.24 -14.25 2.27
C ALA A 170 6.95 -13.62 1.69
N SER A 171 7.07 -12.57 0.87
CA SER A 171 5.93 -11.96 0.16
C SER A 171 5.28 -12.95 -0.81
N GLN A 172 6.08 -13.69 -1.58
CA GLN A 172 5.58 -14.70 -2.50
C GLN A 172 4.87 -15.84 -1.76
N VAL A 173 5.53 -16.47 -0.79
CA VAL A 173 4.98 -17.57 0.01
C VAL A 173 3.68 -17.13 0.70
N THR A 174 3.64 -15.93 1.30
CA THR A 174 2.43 -15.40 1.95
C THR A 174 1.27 -15.26 0.97
N LYS A 175 1.50 -14.74 -0.24
CA LYS A 175 0.44 -14.55 -1.25
C LYS A 175 -0.12 -15.89 -1.75
N VAL A 176 0.75 -16.86 -2.00
CA VAL A 176 0.35 -18.20 -2.47
C VAL A 176 -0.45 -18.92 -1.42
N LEU A 177 0.09 -19.05 -0.21
CA LEU A 177 -0.55 -19.76 0.88
C LEU A 177 -1.86 -19.08 1.33
N ARG A 178 -1.96 -17.75 1.24
CA ARG A 178 -3.21 -17.01 1.47
C ARG A 178 -4.27 -17.31 0.40
N ALA A 179 -3.88 -17.53 -0.85
CA ALA A 179 -4.80 -17.95 -1.90
C ALA A 179 -5.23 -19.42 -1.75
N LEU A 180 -4.34 -20.29 -1.25
CA LEU A 180 -4.62 -21.70 -1.03
C LEU A 180 -5.46 -21.99 0.22
N GLN A 181 -5.29 -21.21 1.29
CA GLN A 181 -5.98 -21.45 2.56
C GLN A 181 -7.51 -21.64 2.45
N PRO A 182 -8.28 -20.76 1.79
CA PRO A 182 -9.73 -20.95 1.71
C PRO A 182 -10.12 -22.17 0.87
N LEU A 183 -9.37 -22.46 -0.20
CA LEU A 183 -9.60 -23.63 -1.05
C LEU A 183 -9.31 -24.94 -0.30
N TYR A 184 -8.21 -24.95 0.48
CA TYR A 184 -7.86 -26.07 1.34
C TYR A 184 -8.96 -26.32 2.38
N ASP A 185 -9.42 -25.27 3.08
CA ASP A 185 -10.45 -25.42 4.12
C ASP A 185 -11.78 -25.91 3.53
N GLU A 186 -12.22 -25.36 2.40
CA GLU A 186 -13.44 -25.83 1.73
C GLU A 186 -13.31 -27.29 1.25
N ARG A 187 -12.11 -27.69 0.80
CA ARG A 187 -11.84 -29.08 0.40
C ARG A 187 -11.95 -30.02 1.60
N GLU A 188 -11.34 -29.66 2.73
CA GLU A 188 -11.40 -30.48 3.94
C GLU A 188 -12.83 -30.58 4.49
N GLU A 189 -13.61 -29.50 4.43
CA GLU A 189 -15.04 -29.52 4.79
C GLU A 189 -15.86 -30.42 3.85
N ALA A 190 -15.56 -30.43 2.55
CA ALA A 190 -16.19 -31.33 1.60
C ALA A 190 -15.84 -32.81 1.87
N LEU A 191 -14.60 -33.11 2.24
CA LEU A 191 -14.19 -34.47 2.65
C LEU A 191 -14.86 -34.89 3.96
N ASP A 192 -15.01 -33.99 4.93
CA ASP A 192 -15.72 -34.27 6.18
C ASP A 192 -17.21 -34.53 5.94
N LEU A 193 -17.83 -33.72 5.07
CA LEU A 193 -19.21 -33.92 4.65
C LEU A 193 -19.38 -35.28 3.97
N MET A 194 -18.45 -35.65 3.08
CA MET A 194 -18.46 -36.97 2.41
C MET A 194 -18.44 -38.11 3.44
N MET A 195 -17.54 -38.05 4.43
CA MET A 195 -17.44 -39.07 5.48
C MET A 195 -18.69 -39.13 6.35
N GLU A 196 -19.25 -37.98 6.72
CA GLU A 196 -20.48 -37.91 7.52
C GLU A 196 -21.67 -38.51 6.77
N ARG A 197 -21.84 -38.21 5.48
CA ARG A 197 -22.91 -38.80 4.66
C ARG A 197 -22.75 -40.32 4.52
N ARG A 198 -21.53 -40.83 4.38
CA ARG A 198 -21.27 -42.28 4.36
C ARG A 198 -21.67 -42.97 5.67
N LYS A 199 -21.38 -42.36 6.83
CA LYS A 199 -21.83 -42.86 8.13
C LYS A 199 -23.36 -42.89 8.21
N GLN A 200 -24.02 -41.81 7.80
CA GLN A 200 -25.48 -41.71 7.79
C GLN A 200 -26.14 -42.72 6.83
N ALA A 201 -25.52 -42.97 5.68
CA ALA A 201 -25.96 -43.99 4.73
C ALA A 201 -25.99 -45.37 5.39
N ALA A 202 -24.92 -45.76 6.09
CA ALA A 202 -24.89 -47.03 6.80
C ALA A 202 -25.88 -47.07 7.97
N GLU A 203 -25.89 -46.01 8.78
CA GLU A 203 -26.69 -45.87 9.99
C GLU A 203 -28.21 -45.95 9.73
N SER A 204 -28.67 -45.54 8.53
CA SER A 204 -30.06 -45.72 8.11
C SER A 204 -30.54 -47.18 8.10
N GLY A 205 -29.61 -48.15 8.10
CA GLY A 205 -29.90 -49.59 8.22
C GLY A 205 -30.18 -50.07 9.65
N ARG A 206 -29.97 -49.24 10.69
CA ARG A 206 -30.15 -49.66 12.09
C ARG A 206 -31.58 -50.06 12.42
N ALA A 207 -32.57 -49.36 11.87
CA ALA A 207 -33.97 -49.75 12.01
C ALA A 207 -34.27 -51.10 11.36
N MET A 208 -33.61 -51.42 10.25
CA MET A 208 -33.73 -52.71 9.59
C MET A 208 -33.15 -53.83 10.47
N LEU A 209 -31.95 -53.64 11.03
CA LEU A 209 -31.35 -54.61 11.95
C LEU A 209 -32.26 -54.88 13.16
N GLN A 210 -32.78 -53.82 13.78
CA GLN A 210 -33.69 -53.94 14.93
C GLN A 210 -35.00 -54.64 14.61
N LEU A 211 -35.53 -54.48 13.39
CA LEU A 211 -36.74 -55.18 12.94
C LEU A 211 -36.45 -56.66 12.65
N ILE A 212 -35.25 -57.00 12.17
CA ILE A 212 -34.86 -58.38 11.93
C ILE A 212 -34.60 -59.09 13.25
N MET A 213 -33.75 -58.54 14.11
CA MET A 213 -33.35 -59.16 15.37
C MET A 213 -32.90 -58.13 16.42
N ASN A 214 -33.53 -58.16 17.59
CA ASN A 214 -33.25 -57.25 18.69
C ASN A 214 -33.25 -57.98 20.05
N PRO A 215 -32.12 -58.04 20.78
CA PRO A 215 -30.80 -57.52 20.40
C PRO A 215 -30.15 -58.32 19.26
N PRO A 216 -29.21 -57.74 18.50
CA PRO A 216 -28.40 -58.46 17.51
C PRO A 216 -27.54 -59.57 18.16
N GLY A 217 -27.19 -60.60 17.39
CA GLY A 217 -26.43 -61.77 17.88
C GLY A 217 -26.24 -62.88 16.83
N ASP A 218 -25.44 -63.90 17.16
CA ASP A 218 -25.03 -64.93 16.19
C ASP A 218 -25.85 -66.22 16.27
N SER A 219 -26.78 -66.30 17.23
CA SER A 219 -27.60 -67.49 17.46
C SER A 219 -28.99 -67.11 17.88
N LEU A 220 -29.98 -67.88 17.44
CA LEU A 220 -31.38 -67.74 17.81
C LEU A 220 -31.87 -69.03 18.45
N GLN A 221 -32.33 -68.95 19.69
CA GLN A 221 -32.89 -70.11 20.42
C GLN A 221 -34.41 -70.16 20.23
N GLN A 222 -34.94 -71.37 20.17
CA GLN A 222 -36.39 -71.58 20.16
C GLN A 222 -37.01 -71.07 21.47
N SER A 223 -38.21 -70.50 21.35
CA SER A 223 -38.93 -69.91 22.47
C SER A 223 -40.41 -70.25 22.43
N THR A 224 -41.08 -70.07 23.57
CA THR A 224 -42.53 -70.27 23.65
C THR A 224 -43.29 -69.06 23.10
N LEU A 225 -44.50 -69.27 22.58
CA LEU A 225 -45.39 -68.22 22.11
C LEU A 225 -45.49 -67.06 23.11
N GLY A 226 -45.05 -65.88 22.67
CA GLY A 226 -44.94 -64.64 23.41
C GLY A 226 -45.44 -63.47 22.56
N GLU A 227 -44.88 -62.29 22.80
CA GLU A 227 -45.03 -61.14 21.91
C GLU A 227 -44.11 -61.33 20.69
N VAL A 228 -44.57 -60.91 19.51
CA VAL A 228 -43.79 -60.96 18.26
C VAL A 228 -43.56 -59.54 17.77
N SER A 229 -42.31 -59.09 17.83
CA SER A 229 -41.91 -57.73 17.47
C SER A 229 -40.85 -57.68 16.36
N THR A 230 -40.14 -58.79 16.17
CA THR A 230 -39.04 -58.95 15.21
C THR A 230 -39.20 -60.19 14.32
N ALA A 231 -38.46 -60.26 13.22
CA ALA A 231 -38.39 -61.47 12.39
C ALA A 231 -37.84 -62.67 13.17
N ALA A 232 -36.89 -62.42 14.08
CA ALA A 232 -36.34 -63.41 14.99
C ALA A 232 -37.40 -63.99 15.94
N ASP A 233 -38.35 -63.19 16.44
CA ASP A 233 -39.43 -63.70 17.28
C ASP A 233 -40.33 -64.68 16.52
N ILE A 234 -40.62 -64.41 15.24
CA ILE A 234 -41.38 -65.32 14.37
C ILE A 234 -40.64 -66.66 14.25
N ALA A 235 -39.37 -66.62 13.87
CA ALA A 235 -38.57 -67.83 13.67
C ALA A 235 -38.37 -68.64 14.97
N ALA A 236 -38.15 -67.96 16.10
CA ALA A 236 -37.93 -68.61 17.39
C ALA A 236 -39.19 -69.28 17.96
N GLN A 237 -40.37 -68.68 17.76
CA GLN A 237 -41.63 -69.16 18.32
C GLN A 237 -42.39 -70.13 17.39
N TYR A 238 -41.92 -70.31 16.15
CA TYR A 238 -42.61 -71.12 15.13
C TYR A 238 -42.86 -72.57 15.54
N ASP A 239 -41.88 -73.24 16.14
CA ASP A 239 -42.03 -74.65 16.51
C ASP A 239 -43.08 -74.83 17.63
N ASP A 240 -43.15 -73.91 18.60
CA ASP A 240 -44.20 -73.91 19.63
C ASP A 240 -45.58 -73.53 19.06
N PHE A 241 -45.63 -72.66 18.05
CA PHE A 241 -46.84 -72.39 17.27
C PHE A 241 -47.37 -73.66 16.59
N VAL A 242 -46.51 -74.39 15.86
CA VAL A 242 -46.88 -75.65 15.17
C VAL A 242 -47.34 -76.69 16.18
N TYR A 243 -46.63 -76.85 17.30
CA TYR A 243 -47.03 -77.76 18.37
C TYR A 243 -48.43 -77.44 18.93
N LYS A 244 -48.69 -76.17 19.28
CA LYS A 244 -50.00 -75.76 19.84
C LYS A 244 -51.13 -75.81 18.81
N TYR A 245 -50.85 -75.47 17.56
CA TYR A 245 -51.81 -75.55 16.46
C TYR A 245 -52.22 -77.00 16.18
N THR A 246 -51.24 -77.91 16.05
CA THR A 246 -51.51 -79.34 15.85
C THR A 246 -52.20 -79.98 17.05
N TRP A 247 -51.92 -79.50 18.27
CA TRP A 247 -52.62 -79.93 19.49
C TRP A 247 -54.10 -79.54 19.48
N ASP A 248 -54.45 -78.28 19.18
CA ASP A 248 -55.85 -77.83 19.08
C ASP A 248 -56.58 -78.48 17.88
N MET A 249 -55.86 -78.79 16.78
CA MET A 249 -56.42 -79.42 15.57
C MET A 249 -56.76 -80.91 15.73
N ASN A 250 -55.96 -81.66 16.51
CA ASN A 250 -56.14 -83.11 16.70
C ASN A 250 -57.02 -83.48 17.91
N ARG A 251 -57.75 -82.52 18.48
CA ARG A 251 -58.51 -82.74 19.72
C ARG A 251 -59.95 -83.23 19.46
N ASP A 252 -60.52 -83.91 20.46
CA ASP A 252 -61.93 -84.31 20.49
C ASP A 252 -62.85 -83.07 20.39
N SER A 253 -63.88 -83.17 19.55
CA SER A 253 -64.81 -82.08 19.20
C SER A 253 -65.67 -81.59 20.38
N ARG A 254 -65.61 -82.24 21.54
CA ARG A 254 -66.39 -81.93 22.75
C ARG A 254 -65.68 -81.01 23.76
N GLU A 255 -64.40 -80.74 23.58
CA GLU A 255 -63.64 -79.84 24.47
C GLU A 255 -63.51 -78.42 23.85
N PRO A 256 -63.29 -77.32 24.62
CA PRO A 256 -63.12 -75.95 24.11
C PRO A 256 -61.67 -75.59 23.82
N ALA A 257 -61.34 -75.04 22.64
CA ALA A 257 -59.94 -74.87 22.15
C ALA A 257 -59.08 -74.09 23.15
N ARG A 258 -57.85 -74.57 23.43
CA ARG A 258 -57.04 -74.10 24.58
C ARG A 258 -56.08 -72.98 24.18
N TYR A 259 -55.62 -72.96 22.92
CA TYR A 259 -54.57 -72.05 22.45
C TYR A 259 -55.05 -71.05 21.40
N THR A 260 -56.36 -70.93 21.16
CA THR A 260 -56.96 -70.01 20.17
C THR A 260 -56.42 -68.58 20.27
N TYR A 261 -56.35 -68.01 21.47
CA TYR A 261 -55.89 -66.63 21.67
C TYR A 261 -54.39 -66.47 21.36
N PRO A 262 -53.47 -67.26 21.97
CA PRO A 262 -52.04 -67.21 21.61
C PRO A 262 -51.74 -67.46 20.12
N LEU A 263 -52.42 -68.42 19.48
CA LEU A 263 -52.23 -68.73 18.05
C LEU A 263 -52.69 -67.58 17.15
N SER A 264 -53.85 -66.97 17.47
CA SER A 264 -54.36 -65.80 16.75
C SER A 264 -53.45 -64.59 16.92
N ARG A 265 -52.94 -64.34 18.13
CA ARG A 265 -52.03 -63.24 18.41
C ARG A 265 -50.72 -63.39 17.64
N TYR A 266 -50.07 -64.55 17.74
CA TYR A 266 -48.85 -64.86 16.99
C TYR A 266 -49.03 -64.66 15.49
N SER A 267 -50.14 -65.14 14.92
CA SER A 267 -50.42 -65.00 13.48
C SER A 267 -50.61 -63.53 13.06
N GLN A 268 -51.32 -62.75 13.87
CA GLN A 268 -51.56 -61.32 13.61
C GLN A 268 -50.27 -60.49 13.72
N GLU A 269 -49.51 -60.67 14.80
CA GLU A 269 -48.26 -59.95 15.04
C GLU A 269 -47.17 -60.35 14.02
N SER A 270 -47.06 -61.64 13.67
CA SER A 270 -46.16 -62.12 12.61
C SER A 270 -46.49 -61.48 11.26
N ALA A 271 -47.78 -61.40 10.90
CA ALA A 271 -48.21 -60.75 9.67
C ALA A 271 -47.85 -59.25 9.65
N GLN A 272 -47.96 -58.56 10.80
CA GLN A 272 -47.56 -57.15 10.92
C GLN A 272 -46.05 -56.96 10.72
N VAL A 273 -45.22 -57.79 11.37
CA VAL A 273 -43.76 -57.74 11.20
C VAL A 273 -43.38 -58.03 9.75
N ILE A 274 -43.94 -59.07 9.12
CA ILE A 274 -43.69 -59.42 7.71
C ILE A 274 -44.06 -58.27 6.76
N GLN A 275 -45.17 -57.57 7.01
CA GLN A 275 -45.59 -56.41 6.21
C GLN A 275 -44.67 -55.18 6.40
N ARG A 276 -44.08 -55.01 7.58
CA ARG A 276 -43.16 -53.90 7.89
C ARG A 276 -41.79 -54.08 7.26
N ILE A 277 -41.32 -55.31 7.05
CA ILE A 277 -39.98 -55.59 6.50
C ILE A 277 -39.74 -54.88 5.15
N PRO A 278 -40.60 -55.03 4.12
CA PRO A 278 -40.43 -54.29 2.87
C PRO A 278 -40.49 -52.77 3.02
N GLN A 279 -41.32 -52.26 3.95
CA GLN A 279 -41.45 -50.82 4.19
C GLN A 279 -40.17 -50.23 4.76
N VAL A 280 -39.60 -50.87 5.78
CA VAL A 280 -38.34 -50.44 6.41
C VAL A 280 -37.16 -50.64 5.45
N MET A 281 -37.13 -51.72 4.67
CA MET A 281 -36.10 -51.93 3.67
C MET A 281 -36.14 -50.87 2.55
N ASN A 282 -37.33 -50.47 2.09
CA ASN A 282 -37.47 -49.39 1.11
C ASN A 282 -37.01 -48.04 1.69
N ALA A 283 -37.40 -47.71 2.93
CA ALA A 283 -36.94 -46.51 3.60
C ALA A 283 -35.41 -46.50 3.79
N PHE A 284 -34.83 -47.65 4.17
CA PHE A 284 -33.38 -47.82 4.26
C PHE A 284 -32.72 -47.57 2.89
N ARG A 285 -33.22 -48.19 1.82
CA ARG A 285 -32.69 -48.01 0.46
C ARG A 285 -32.75 -46.57 -0.01
N GLU A 286 -33.88 -45.89 0.17
CA GLU A 286 -34.04 -44.50 -0.26
C GLU A 286 -33.07 -43.58 0.49
N GLN A 287 -33.01 -43.69 1.82
CA GLN A 287 -32.09 -42.88 2.63
C GLN A 287 -30.63 -43.18 2.31
N HIS A 288 -30.27 -44.45 2.19
CA HIS A 288 -28.95 -44.89 1.81
C HIS A 288 -28.53 -44.28 0.47
N ASN A 289 -29.36 -44.40 -0.57
CA ASN A 289 -29.03 -43.85 -1.89
C ASN A 289 -28.87 -42.34 -1.86
N VAL A 290 -29.77 -41.61 -1.17
CA VAL A 290 -29.65 -40.16 -1.01
C VAL A 290 -28.33 -39.77 -0.35
N PHE A 291 -27.94 -40.45 0.73
CA PHE A 291 -26.70 -40.14 1.42
C PHE A 291 -25.45 -40.53 0.62
N ILE A 292 -25.48 -41.65 -0.12
CA ILE A 292 -24.38 -42.03 -1.01
C ILE A 292 -24.23 -41.02 -2.16
N ASP A 293 -25.31 -40.56 -2.77
CA ASP A 293 -25.26 -39.55 -3.83
C ASP A 293 -24.72 -38.21 -3.31
N GLN A 294 -25.09 -37.83 -2.07
CA GLN A 294 -24.52 -36.66 -1.40
C GLN A 294 -23.03 -36.82 -1.08
N ALA A 295 -22.60 -38.02 -0.65
CA ALA A 295 -21.19 -38.31 -0.43
C ALA A 295 -20.37 -38.23 -1.73
N GLN A 296 -20.91 -38.75 -2.83
CA GLN A 296 -20.28 -38.64 -4.16
C GLN A 296 -20.16 -37.20 -4.62
N SER A 297 -21.23 -36.40 -4.43
CA SER A 297 -21.22 -34.98 -4.79
C SER A 297 -20.19 -34.19 -3.98
N ALA A 298 -20.07 -34.47 -2.68
CA ALA A 298 -19.07 -33.85 -1.81
C ALA A 298 -17.64 -34.25 -2.21
N LEU A 299 -17.40 -35.51 -2.60
CA LEU A 299 -16.11 -35.97 -3.12
C LEU A 299 -15.73 -35.28 -4.44
N LEU A 300 -16.69 -35.09 -5.35
CA LEU A 300 -16.48 -34.34 -6.59
C LEU A 300 -16.09 -32.89 -6.30
N ARG A 301 -16.78 -32.22 -5.36
CA ARG A 301 -16.43 -30.85 -4.96
C ARG A 301 -15.01 -30.80 -4.36
N ALA A 302 -14.62 -31.77 -3.54
CA ALA A 302 -13.27 -31.85 -2.99
C ALA A 302 -12.21 -31.99 -4.10
N ARG A 303 -12.49 -32.77 -5.15
CA ARG A 303 -11.61 -32.90 -6.32
C ARG A 303 -11.49 -31.59 -7.10
N GLU A 304 -12.61 -30.92 -7.37
CA GLU A 304 -12.63 -29.62 -8.07
C GLU A 304 -11.77 -28.58 -7.31
N LEU A 305 -11.96 -28.47 -6.00
CA LEU A 305 -11.17 -27.57 -5.14
C LEU A 305 -9.68 -27.91 -5.15
N ASN A 306 -9.34 -29.20 -5.12
CA ASN A 306 -7.95 -29.64 -5.20
C ASN A 306 -7.32 -29.29 -6.55
N ASP A 307 -8.07 -29.35 -7.65
CA ASP A 307 -7.59 -28.93 -8.96
C ASP A 307 -7.49 -27.40 -9.08
N GLU A 308 -8.41 -26.64 -8.48
CA GLU A 308 -8.27 -25.18 -8.33
C GLU A 308 -6.98 -24.81 -7.56
N MET A 309 -6.64 -25.53 -6.50
CA MET A 309 -5.39 -25.35 -5.76
C MET A 309 -4.15 -25.60 -6.63
N LYS A 310 -4.16 -26.66 -7.47
CA LYS A 310 -3.06 -26.91 -8.43
C LYS A 310 -2.89 -25.74 -9.39
N VAL A 311 -3.98 -25.18 -9.92
CA VAL A 311 -3.93 -24.02 -10.82
C VAL A 311 -3.30 -22.81 -10.12
N VAL A 312 -3.62 -22.55 -8.85
CA VAL A 312 -2.99 -21.47 -8.06
C VAL A 312 -1.48 -21.67 -7.94
N LEU A 313 -1.02 -22.89 -7.66
CA LEU A 313 0.41 -23.23 -7.58
C LEU A 313 1.13 -23.07 -8.93
N GLU A 314 0.53 -23.54 -10.02
CA GLU A 314 1.09 -23.41 -11.37
C GLU A 314 1.22 -21.94 -11.80
N GLN A 315 0.18 -21.12 -11.56
CA GLN A 315 0.19 -19.69 -11.84
C GLN A 315 1.26 -18.94 -11.02
N SER A 316 1.44 -19.33 -9.76
CA SER A 316 2.52 -18.79 -8.92
C SER A 316 3.90 -19.11 -9.49
N ARG A 317 4.12 -20.37 -9.92
CA ARG A 317 5.39 -20.83 -10.50
C ARG A 317 5.71 -20.14 -11.82
N SER A 318 4.72 -19.95 -12.70
CA SER A 318 4.91 -19.25 -13.98
C SER A 318 5.18 -17.75 -13.79
N ASN A 319 4.56 -17.11 -12.80
CA ASN A 319 4.75 -15.69 -12.52
C ASN A 319 6.00 -15.38 -11.67
N GLY A 320 6.52 -16.38 -10.95
CA GLY A 320 7.65 -16.26 -10.02
C GLY A 320 9.03 -16.19 -10.67
N SER A 321 9.18 -16.42 -11.98
CA SER A 321 10.50 -16.40 -12.63
C SER A 321 11.07 -14.98 -12.88
N GLY A 322 10.27 -13.93 -12.69
CA GLY A 322 10.60 -12.55 -13.09
C GLY A 322 10.75 -11.49 -11.99
N LYS A 323 10.41 -11.77 -10.73
CA LYS A 323 10.49 -10.80 -9.60
C LYS A 323 11.54 -11.20 -8.56
N ARG A 324 12.76 -11.48 -9.03
CA ARG A 324 13.91 -11.74 -8.16
C ARG A 324 14.33 -10.46 -7.43
N ASP A 325 14.92 -10.64 -6.25
CA ASP A 325 15.48 -9.61 -5.36
C ASP A 325 15.86 -8.30 -6.07
N ARG A 326 15.01 -7.29 -5.90
CA ARG A 326 15.12 -5.99 -6.58
C ARG A 326 16.26 -5.13 -6.04
N ALA A 327 16.71 -5.42 -4.81
CA ALA A 327 17.77 -4.66 -4.16
C ALA A 327 19.17 -5.23 -4.41
N ARG A 328 19.26 -6.42 -5.01
CA ARG A 328 20.52 -7.08 -5.36
C ARG A 328 21.46 -6.18 -6.16
N ASP A 329 20.90 -5.42 -7.11
CA ASP A 329 21.65 -4.55 -8.01
C ASP A 329 21.90 -3.13 -7.43
N TRP A 330 21.52 -2.87 -6.17
CA TRP A 330 21.77 -1.56 -5.54
C TRP A 330 23.27 -1.35 -5.28
N ASP A 331 23.89 -0.40 -5.98
CA ASP A 331 25.28 0.01 -5.75
C ASP A 331 25.35 1.05 -4.61
N ILE A 332 25.47 0.57 -3.37
CA ILE A 332 25.51 1.41 -2.16
C ILE A 332 26.90 1.33 -1.51
N PRO A 333 27.65 2.44 -1.43
CA PRO A 333 28.97 2.47 -0.80
C PRO A 333 28.93 2.01 0.67
N GLY A 334 29.78 1.05 1.03
CA GLY A 334 29.91 0.56 2.40
C GLY A 334 28.79 -0.37 2.89
N SER A 335 27.86 -0.78 2.01
CA SER A 335 26.85 -1.79 2.36
C SER A 335 27.47 -3.18 2.51
N SER A 336 27.13 -3.89 3.60
CA SER A 336 27.47 -5.29 3.79
C SER A 336 26.66 -6.15 2.82
N SER A 337 27.30 -7.10 2.15
CA SER A 337 26.67 -8.07 1.25
C SER A 337 26.12 -9.32 1.98
N ASP A 338 26.14 -9.32 3.31
CA ASP A 338 25.65 -10.45 4.11
C ASP A 338 24.13 -10.45 4.10
N GLU A 339 23.55 -11.05 3.06
CA GLU A 339 22.11 -11.29 2.93
C GLU A 339 21.61 -12.29 3.98
N ILE A 340 20.38 -12.10 4.42
CA ILE A 340 19.71 -13.09 5.27
C ILE A 340 19.42 -14.35 4.46
N ASP A 341 19.72 -15.51 5.04
CA ASP A 341 19.49 -16.80 4.45
C ASP A 341 18.00 -17.03 4.13
N SER A 342 17.67 -17.12 2.85
CA SER A 342 16.32 -17.41 2.34
C SER A 342 16.02 -18.91 2.26
N ASP A 343 16.99 -19.79 2.50
CA ASP A 343 16.84 -21.25 2.37
C ASP A 343 15.64 -21.83 3.15
N PRO A 344 15.28 -21.34 4.36
CA PRO A 344 14.06 -21.80 5.04
C PRO A 344 12.77 -21.47 4.29
N LEU A 345 12.72 -20.34 3.58
CA LEU A 345 11.57 -19.91 2.78
C LEU A 345 11.51 -20.65 1.45
N ASP A 346 12.65 -20.88 0.82
CA ASP A 346 12.75 -21.68 -0.41
C ASP A 346 12.25 -23.12 -0.18
N LYS A 347 12.62 -23.73 0.95
CA LYS A 347 12.12 -25.06 1.36
C LYS A 347 10.61 -25.08 1.61
N LEU A 348 10.04 -24.02 2.16
CA LEU A 348 8.58 -23.94 2.37
C LEU A 348 7.82 -23.94 1.05
N ARG A 349 8.38 -23.28 0.03
CA ARG A 349 7.83 -23.28 -1.31
C ARG A 349 7.90 -24.66 -1.97
N GLU A 350 8.97 -25.41 -1.73
CA GLU A 350 9.05 -26.82 -2.18
C GLU A 350 8.02 -27.72 -1.48
N GLN A 351 7.62 -27.37 -0.25
CA GLN A 351 6.60 -28.09 0.52
C GLN A 351 5.16 -27.72 0.13
N GLU A 352 4.92 -26.68 -0.67
CA GLU A 352 3.56 -26.28 -1.08
C GLU A 352 2.78 -27.41 -1.77
N ASP A 353 3.47 -28.27 -2.53
CA ASP A 353 2.86 -29.43 -3.20
C ASP A 353 2.32 -30.46 -2.20
N SER A 354 2.82 -30.49 -0.96
CA SER A 354 2.32 -31.41 0.08
C SER A 354 0.89 -31.08 0.52
N LEU A 355 0.35 -29.92 0.13
CA LEU A 355 -1.04 -29.55 0.39
C LEU A 355 -2.01 -30.18 -0.61
N ILE A 356 -1.51 -30.67 -1.75
CA ILE A 356 -2.31 -31.24 -2.83
C ILE A 356 -2.49 -32.74 -2.59
N LEU A 357 -3.73 -33.22 -2.72
CA LEU A 357 -4.01 -34.65 -2.78
C LEU A 357 -3.77 -35.15 -4.21
N ASP A 358 -3.05 -36.26 -4.32
CA ASP A 358 -2.70 -36.86 -5.60
C ASP A 358 -3.89 -37.65 -6.17
N GLN A 359 -3.79 -37.99 -7.46
CA GLN A 359 -4.83 -38.78 -8.13
C GLN A 359 -5.06 -40.13 -7.42
N ALA A 360 -3.99 -40.74 -6.92
CA ALA A 360 -4.05 -42.00 -6.19
C ALA A 360 -4.90 -41.91 -4.92
N ASP A 361 -4.82 -40.79 -4.19
CA ASP A 361 -5.61 -40.56 -2.97
C ASP A 361 -7.10 -40.52 -3.29
N PHE A 362 -7.49 -39.74 -4.30
CA PHE A 362 -8.88 -39.69 -4.73
C PHE A 362 -9.39 -41.01 -5.28
N THR A 363 -8.58 -41.75 -6.04
CA THR A 363 -8.94 -43.10 -6.52
C THR A 363 -9.18 -44.05 -5.35
N GLY A 364 -8.33 -44.02 -4.32
CA GLY A 364 -8.54 -44.79 -3.09
C GLY A 364 -9.88 -44.46 -2.43
N ILE A 365 -10.19 -43.17 -2.24
CA ILE A 365 -11.46 -42.73 -1.64
C ILE A 365 -12.68 -43.17 -2.47
N GLU A 366 -12.59 -43.08 -3.81
CA GLU A 366 -13.64 -43.56 -4.73
C GLU A 366 -13.85 -45.08 -4.61
N GLU A 367 -12.77 -45.86 -4.49
CA GLU A 367 -12.84 -47.31 -4.31
C GLU A 367 -13.50 -47.68 -2.98
N HIS A 368 -13.19 -46.95 -1.89
CA HIS A 368 -13.81 -47.12 -0.57
C HIS A 368 -15.33 -46.84 -0.62
N LEU A 369 -15.74 -45.75 -1.26
CA LEU A 369 -17.15 -45.41 -1.44
C LEU A 369 -17.89 -46.46 -2.31
N ALA A 370 -17.25 -46.94 -3.37
CA ALA A 370 -17.78 -48.03 -4.20
C ALA A 370 -17.85 -49.37 -3.44
N ALA A 371 -16.92 -49.65 -2.53
CA ALA A 371 -16.96 -50.82 -1.66
C ALA A 371 -18.15 -50.77 -0.69
N GLN A 372 -18.44 -49.61 -0.11
CA GLN A 372 -19.62 -49.42 0.74
C GLN A 372 -20.92 -49.67 -0.03
N LYS A 373 -21.04 -49.12 -1.25
CA LYS A 373 -22.21 -49.36 -2.12
C LYS A 373 -22.41 -50.84 -2.43
N ARG A 374 -21.33 -51.56 -2.79
CA ARG A 374 -21.36 -53.02 -3.01
C ARG A 374 -21.76 -53.79 -1.74
N GLY A 375 -21.31 -53.32 -0.57
CA GLY A 375 -21.73 -53.86 0.72
C GLY A 375 -23.24 -53.79 0.92
N PHE A 376 -23.86 -52.65 0.62
CA PHE A 376 -25.32 -52.50 0.66
C PHE A 376 -26.04 -53.35 -0.39
N GLU A 377 -25.53 -53.41 -1.63
CA GLU A 377 -26.13 -54.24 -2.68
C GLU A 377 -26.11 -55.74 -2.31
N SER A 378 -25.15 -56.18 -1.50
CA SER A 378 -25.03 -57.57 -1.04
C SER A 378 -26.06 -57.97 0.03
N LEU A 379 -26.53 -57.04 0.87
CA LEU A 379 -27.51 -57.33 1.92
C LEU A 379 -28.96 -57.31 1.42
N GLU A 380 -29.23 -56.60 0.33
CA GLU A 380 -30.57 -56.38 -0.22
C GLU A 380 -31.33 -57.67 -0.60
N PRO A 381 -30.74 -58.68 -1.28
CA PRO A 381 -31.46 -59.91 -1.59
C PRO A 381 -31.80 -60.74 -0.34
N LEU A 382 -30.96 -60.68 0.70
CA LEU A 382 -31.19 -61.41 1.95
C LEU A 382 -32.38 -60.84 2.71
N THR A 383 -32.45 -59.51 2.81
CA THR A 383 -33.57 -58.82 3.48
C THR A 383 -34.87 -58.91 2.68
N ALA A 384 -34.80 -58.86 1.35
CA ALA A 384 -35.97 -58.98 0.48
C ALA A 384 -36.60 -60.39 0.47
N ALA A 385 -35.81 -61.43 0.72
CA ALA A 385 -36.29 -62.80 0.78
C ALA A 385 -37.04 -63.14 2.10
N LEU A 386 -36.75 -62.41 3.18
CA LEU A 386 -37.30 -62.68 4.53
C LEU A 386 -38.83 -62.78 4.56
N PRO A 387 -39.63 -61.85 3.99
CA PRO A 387 -41.08 -61.94 4.05
C PRO A 387 -41.62 -63.25 3.45
N GLY A 388 -40.99 -63.74 2.37
CA GLY A 388 -41.37 -64.98 1.72
C GLY A 388 -41.09 -66.20 2.58
N VAL A 389 -39.87 -66.27 3.16
CA VAL A 389 -39.48 -67.38 4.06
C VAL A 389 -40.33 -67.39 5.33
N LEU A 390 -40.61 -66.21 5.91
CA LEU A 390 -41.38 -66.10 7.14
C LEU A 390 -42.87 -66.39 6.92
N ALA A 391 -43.45 -65.97 5.78
CA ALA A 391 -44.86 -66.20 5.45
C ALA A 391 -45.25 -67.68 5.26
N GLU A 392 -44.27 -68.58 5.15
CA GLU A 392 -44.47 -70.04 5.14
C GLU A 392 -45.08 -70.55 6.47
N PHE A 393 -45.26 -69.70 7.50
CA PHE A 393 -45.93 -70.05 8.76
C PHE A 393 -47.36 -70.58 8.60
N SER A 394 -48.00 -70.29 7.47
CA SER A 394 -49.35 -70.77 7.12
C SER A 394 -49.42 -72.24 6.69
N GLY A 395 -48.27 -72.89 6.46
CA GLY A 395 -48.17 -74.29 6.08
C GLY A 395 -47.80 -75.21 7.27
N LEU A 396 -48.56 -76.30 7.45
CA LEU A 396 -48.27 -77.38 8.42
C LEU A 396 -46.97 -78.16 8.16
N TYR A 397 -46.22 -77.84 7.09
CA TYR A 397 -45.04 -78.58 6.62
C TYR A 397 -43.79 -77.69 6.47
N SER A 398 -43.81 -76.46 7.00
CA SER A 398 -42.64 -75.58 6.95
C SER A 398 -41.60 -75.96 8.01
N ASN A 399 -40.34 -75.54 7.79
CA ASN A 399 -39.20 -75.89 8.62
C ASN A 399 -38.69 -74.67 9.40
N GLY A 400 -38.91 -74.64 10.72
CA GLY A 400 -38.44 -73.56 11.60
C GLY A 400 -36.94 -73.30 11.51
N SER A 401 -36.13 -74.32 11.22
CA SER A 401 -34.69 -74.17 11.03
C SER A 401 -34.34 -73.26 9.84
N ARG A 402 -35.11 -73.36 8.74
CA ARG A 402 -34.91 -72.51 7.56
C ARG A 402 -35.26 -71.04 7.83
N MET A 403 -36.26 -70.79 8.67
CA MET A 403 -36.59 -69.43 9.11
C MET A 403 -35.48 -68.85 9.98
N ILE A 404 -34.97 -69.65 10.93
CA ILE A 404 -33.84 -69.25 11.79
C ILE A 404 -32.60 -68.91 10.94
N GLU A 405 -32.23 -69.77 9.98
CA GLU A 405 -31.10 -69.52 9.07
C GLU A 405 -31.28 -68.24 8.26
N ALA A 406 -32.47 -68.00 7.70
CA ALA A 406 -32.75 -66.80 6.91
C ALA A 406 -32.68 -65.52 7.77
N VAL A 407 -33.23 -65.55 8.99
CA VAL A 407 -33.15 -64.43 9.93
C VAL A 407 -31.70 -64.14 10.33
N LEU A 408 -30.93 -65.16 10.71
CA LEU A 408 -29.54 -64.99 11.11
C LEU A 408 -28.68 -64.48 9.94
N ALA A 409 -28.88 -64.98 8.72
CA ALA A 409 -28.18 -64.50 7.54
C ALA A 409 -28.46 -63.02 7.24
N ALA A 410 -29.73 -62.61 7.32
CA ALA A 410 -30.12 -61.22 7.09
C ALA A 410 -29.65 -60.29 8.23
N ALA A 411 -29.80 -60.71 9.49
CA ALA A 411 -29.34 -59.96 10.66
C ALA A 411 -27.82 -59.79 10.64
N GLY A 412 -27.08 -60.87 10.36
CA GLY A 412 -25.63 -60.86 10.24
C GLY A 412 -25.17 -59.91 9.13
N SER A 413 -25.75 -60.01 7.93
CA SER A 413 -25.36 -59.15 6.80
C SER A 413 -25.61 -57.66 7.06
N VAL A 414 -26.76 -57.28 7.64
CA VAL A 414 -27.04 -55.88 8.02
C VAL A 414 -26.14 -55.45 9.19
N GLY A 415 -25.88 -56.36 10.15
CA GLY A 415 -24.97 -56.14 11.27
C GLY A 415 -23.53 -55.88 10.84
N ASP A 416 -22.99 -56.69 9.93
CA ASP A 416 -21.64 -56.56 9.37
C ASP A 416 -21.49 -55.25 8.58
N TYR A 417 -22.52 -54.88 7.82
CA TYR A 417 -22.55 -53.61 7.10
C TYR A 417 -22.50 -52.41 8.08
N LEU A 418 -23.32 -52.43 9.14
CA LEU A 418 -23.30 -51.42 10.20
C LEU A 418 -21.99 -51.43 11.00
N GLY A 419 -21.39 -52.60 11.26
CA GLY A 419 -20.11 -52.74 11.94
C GLY A 419 -18.90 -52.29 11.10
N SER A 420 -19.08 -52.21 9.78
CA SER A 420 -18.06 -51.73 8.85
C SER A 420 -18.16 -50.22 8.59
N TYR A 421 -19.39 -49.71 8.42
CA TYR A 421 -19.62 -48.34 7.91
C TYR A 421 -20.53 -47.47 8.78
N GLY A 422 -21.15 -48.01 9.82
CA GLY A 422 -22.03 -47.26 10.73
C GLY A 422 -21.28 -46.21 11.55
N ALA A 423 -21.96 -45.57 12.51
CA ALA A 423 -21.39 -44.48 13.31
C ALA A 423 -20.05 -44.81 14.02
N SER A 424 -19.84 -46.08 14.35
CA SER A 424 -18.59 -46.62 14.95
C SER A 424 -18.02 -47.78 14.13
N GLY A 425 -18.15 -47.70 12.80
CA GLY A 425 -17.72 -48.76 11.89
C GLY A 425 -16.20 -48.82 11.75
N SER A 426 -15.63 -50.02 11.81
CA SER A 426 -14.17 -50.22 11.80
C SER A 426 -13.48 -49.73 10.52
N LEU A 427 -14.08 -49.95 9.34
CA LEU A 427 -13.50 -49.52 8.07
C LEU A 427 -13.60 -48.01 7.89
N ILE A 428 -14.77 -47.42 8.19
CA ILE A 428 -14.97 -45.98 8.03
C ILE A 428 -14.14 -45.16 9.04
N GLU A 429 -13.88 -45.69 10.24
CA GLU A 429 -12.97 -45.08 11.21
C GLU A 429 -11.50 -45.16 10.76
N ALA A 430 -11.07 -46.28 10.19
CA ALA A 430 -9.71 -46.41 9.64
C ALA A 430 -9.47 -45.44 8.48
N GLU A 431 -10.46 -45.26 7.60
CA GLU A 431 -10.40 -44.29 6.49
C GLU A 431 -10.38 -42.84 7.00
N LEU A 432 -11.17 -42.52 8.04
CA LEU A 432 -11.12 -41.21 8.70
C LEU A 432 -9.73 -40.93 9.30
N ALA A 433 -9.14 -41.92 9.96
CA ALA A 433 -7.81 -41.79 10.56
C ALA A 433 -6.72 -41.53 9.50
N ALA A 434 -6.81 -42.19 8.34
CA ALA A 434 -5.91 -41.92 7.21
C ALA A 434 -6.03 -40.47 6.70
N LEU A 435 -7.26 -39.94 6.58
CA LEU A 435 -7.48 -38.53 6.24
C LEU A 435 -6.93 -37.58 7.31
N GLU A 436 -7.06 -37.92 8.60
CA GLU A 436 -6.51 -37.11 9.70
C GLU A 436 -4.98 -37.06 9.73
N GLU A 437 -4.30 -38.12 9.29
CA GLU A 437 -2.83 -38.16 9.20
C GLU A 437 -2.31 -37.12 8.18
N HIS A 438 -2.97 -37.00 7.03
CA HIS A 438 -2.68 -35.95 6.03
C HIS A 438 -2.93 -34.53 6.56
N ARG A 439 -3.83 -34.39 7.55
CA ARG A 439 -4.14 -33.11 8.22
C ARG A 439 -3.23 -32.82 9.41
N SER A 440 -2.07 -33.48 9.51
CA SER A 440 -1.11 -33.21 10.58
C SER A 440 -0.82 -31.69 10.64
N SER A 441 -0.98 -31.12 11.84
CA SER A 441 -0.92 -29.67 12.14
C SER A 441 -2.17 -28.81 11.87
N ASP A 442 -3.27 -29.32 11.29
CA ASP A 442 -4.48 -28.52 11.01
C ASP A 442 -5.13 -27.96 12.29
N LYS A 443 -5.22 -28.80 13.34
CA LYS A 443 -5.74 -28.41 14.66
C LYS A 443 -4.91 -27.27 15.28
N GLN A 444 -3.58 -27.35 15.17
CA GLN A 444 -2.67 -26.32 15.68
C GLN A 444 -2.74 -25.05 14.83
N ARG A 445 -2.78 -25.18 13.49
CA ARG A 445 -2.97 -24.07 12.56
C ARG A 445 -4.22 -23.27 12.92
N LYS A 446 -5.38 -23.93 13.04
CA LYS A 446 -6.66 -23.29 13.39
C LYS A 446 -6.63 -22.63 14.77
N GLN A 447 -5.82 -23.13 15.71
CA GLN A 447 -5.60 -22.46 16.99
C GLN A 447 -4.79 -21.17 16.81
N TRP A 448 -3.66 -21.22 16.10
CA TRP A 448 -2.83 -20.04 15.84
C TRP A 448 -3.57 -18.96 15.03
N GLU A 449 -4.39 -19.35 14.07
CA GLU A 449 -5.26 -18.42 13.34
C GLU A 449 -6.22 -17.66 14.25
N LYS A 450 -6.87 -18.38 15.20
CA LYS A 450 -7.76 -17.76 16.19
C LYS A 450 -6.99 -16.80 17.09
N GLU A 451 -5.83 -17.20 17.58
CA GLU A 451 -4.96 -16.35 18.41
C GLU A 451 -4.48 -15.11 17.64
N ALA A 452 -4.04 -15.28 16.39
CA ALA A 452 -3.63 -14.21 15.50
C ALA A 452 -4.76 -13.21 15.26
N LYS A 453 -5.98 -13.71 15.01
CA LYS A 453 -7.17 -12.88 14.81
C LYS A 453 -7.50 -12.03 16.04
N VAL A 454 -7.43 -12.61 17.24
CA VAL A 454 -7.67 -11.89 18.49
C VAL A 454 -6.61 -10.79 18.67
N LYS A 455 -5.33 -11.12 18.54
CA LYS A 455 -4.22 -10.17 18.74
C LYS A 455 -4.20 -9.05 17.69
N LEU A 456 -4.51 -9.38 16.44
CA LEU A 456 -4.65 -8.39 15.38
C LEU A 456 -5.83 -7.44 15.65
N GLY A 457 -6.97 -7.98 16.10
CA GLY A 457 -8.11 -7.18 16.53
C GLY A 457 -7.77 -6.23 17.69
N ASP A 458 -6.98 -6.70 18.66
CA ASP A 458 -6.50 -5.85 19.76
C ASP A 458 -5.53 -4.75 19.29
N ALA A 459 -4.68 -5.04 18.29
CA ALA A 459 -3.83 -4.03 17.66
C ALA A 459 -4.65 -2.98 16.90
N MET A 460 -5.70 -3.39 16.16
CA MET A 460 -6.59 -2.47 15.44
C MET A 460 -7.37 -1.55 16.37
N LYS A 461 -7.79 -2.03 17.55
CA LYS A 461 -8.44 -1.19 18.57
C LYS A 461 -7.55 -0.03 19.02
N ILE A 462 -6.22 -0.16 18.96
CA ILE A 462 -5.31 0.96 19.28
C ILE A 462 -5.44 2.06 18.21
N ILE A 463 -5.50 1.67 16.93
CA ILE A 463 -5.70 2.62 15.81
C ILE A 463 -7.06 3.31 15.94
N ASP A 464 -8.12 2.56 16.27
CA ASP A 464 -9.46 3.13 16.48
C ASP A 464 -9.46 4.13 17.65
N LYS A 465 -8.80 3.79 18.77
CA LYS A 465 -8.60 4.72 19.89
C LYS A 465 -7.83 5.98 19.50
N ILE A 466 -6.87 5.89 18.59
CA ILE A 466 -6.19 7.09 18.05
C ILE A 466 -7.22 7.94 17.30
N ARG A 467 -8.00 7.35 16.39
CA ARG A 467 -9.01 8.08 15.59
C ARG A 467 -10.05 8.81 16.46
N GLU A 468 -10.47 8.19 17.56
CA GLU A 468 -11.40 8.76 18.56
C GLU A 468 -10.84 10.02 19.26
N LEU A 469 -9.53 10.27 19.21
CA LEU A 469 -8.93 11.49 19.78
C LEU A 469 -9.32 12.76 19.01
N SER A 470 -9.85 12.64 17.78
CA SER A 470 -10.35 13.77 16.98
C SER A 470 -11.38 14.60 17.73
N ASP A 471 -12.23 13.96 18.55
CA ASP A 471 -13.30 14.61 19.30
C ASP A 471 -12.78 15.58 20.38
N ARG A 472 -11.48 15.53 20.68
CA ARG A 472 -10.80 16.37 21.69
C ARG A 472 -9.95 17.47 21.08
N ALA A 473 -9.97 17.63 19.76
CA ALA A 473 -9.06 18.51 19.03
C ALA A 473 -9.36 20.01 19.13
N GLY A 474 -10.57 20.43 19.55
CA GLY A 474 -10.91 21.82 19.87
C GLY A 474 -10.34 22.87 18.89
N GLU A 475 -9.41 23.72 19.38
CA GLU A 475 -8.74 24.78 18.62
C GLU A 475 -7.85 24.28 17.47
N ALA A 476 -7.26 23.08 17.57
CA ALA A 476 -6.47 22.51 16.49
C ALA A 476 -7.31 22.29 15.22
N MET A 477 -8.59 21.93 15.39
CA MET A 477 -9.51 21.71 14.27
C MET A 477 -9.71 22.99 13.44
N GLN A 478 -9.80 24.16 14.08
CA GLN A 478 -9.92 25.45 13.37
C GLN A 478 -8.68 25.76 12.50
N ARG A 479 -7.50 25.32 12.93
CA ARG A 479 -6.27 25.46 12.14
C ARG A 479 -6.26 24.49 10.96
N TYR A 480 -6.78 23.27 11.12
CA TYR A 480 -6.98 22.34 10.00
C TYR A 480 -7.96 22.87 8.96
N GLU A 481 -9.05 23.51 9.37
CA GLU A 481 -9.97 24.20 8.45
C GLU A 481 -9.27 25.34 7.69
N THR A 482 -8.42 26.10 8.38
CA THR A 482 -7.61 27.15 7.75
C THR A 482 -6.62 26.57 6.74
N LEU A 483 -5.97 25.47 7.10
CA LEU A 483 -5.03 24.74 6.26
C LEU A 483 -5.71 24.16 5.01
N GLN A 484 -6.93 23.60 5.17
CA GLN A 484 -7.76 23.16 4.06
C GLN A 484 -8.07 24.30 3.09
N LYS A 485 -8.47 25.46 3.60
CA LYS A 485 -8.71 26.64 2.77
C LYS A 485 -7.46 27.06 1.99
N TYR A 486 -6.30 27.10 2.63
CA TYR A 486 -5.05 27.44 1.93
C TYR A 486 -4.69 26.41 0.86
N TYR A 487 -4.87 25.12 1.16
CA TYR A 487 -4.69 24.04 0.20
C TYR A 487 -5.59 24.22 -1.03
N GLU A 488 -6.88 24.48 -0.85
CA GLU A 488 -7.84 24.71 -1.93
C GLU A 488 -7.48 25.95 -2.78
N GLU A 489 -7.01 27.03 -2.15
CA GLU A 489 -6.53 28.22 -2.84
C GLU A 489 -5.31 27.92 -3.74
N ILE A 490 -4.34 27.13 -3.27
CA ILE A 490 -3.14 26.75 -4.05
C ILE A 490 -3.50 25.80 -5.19
N LEU A 491 -4.43 24.88 -4.97
CA LEU A 491 -4.93 23.99 -6.02
C LEU A 491 -5.63 24.81 -7.12
N SER A 492 -6.43 25.82 -6.72
CA SER A 492 -7.09 26.72 -7.65
C SER A 492 -6.13 27.58 -8.48
N LEU A 493 -4.95 27.91 -7.93
CA LEU A 493 -3.87 28.63 -8.62
C LEU A 493 -3.27 27.78 -9.76
N ASN A 494 -3.19 26.46 -9.58
CA ASN A 494 -2.46 25.56 -10.46
C ASN A 494 -3.32 24.72 -11.43
N LYS A 495 -4.67 24.83 -11.38
CA LYS A 495 -5.68 24.06 -12.15
C LYS A 495 -5.16 22.85 -12.98
N GLY A 496 -5.13 21.69 -12.31
CA GLY A 496 -4.95 20.31 -12.81
C GLY A 496 -5.35 19.32 -11.70
N LEU A 497 -5.92 18.14 -12.06
CA LEU A 497 -6.78 17.25 -11.25
C LEU A 497 -6.09 16.24 -10.26
N ASP A 498 -6.87 15.89 -9.21
CA ASP A 498 -6.96 14.66 -8.37
C ASP A 498 -5.75 14.13 -7.54
N GLU A 499 -5.88 13.42 -6.41
CA GLU A 499 -6.95 12.66 -5.73
C GLU A 499 -7.02 13.00 -4.22
N ALA A 500 -8.19 12.77 -3.61
CA ALA A 500 -8.38 12.66 -2.16
C ALA A 500 -7.80 11.34 -1.65
N GLY A 501 -7.10 11.38 -0.50
CA GLY A 501 -6.52 10.20 0.14
C GLY A 501 -7.56 9.10 0.33
N LYS A 502 -7.29 7.92 -0.23
CA LYS A 502 -8.10 6.73 0.04
C LYS A 502 -7.76 6.25 1.43
N GLU A 503 -8.75 6.20 2.31
CA GLU A 503 -8.65 5.41 3.52
C GLU A 503 -8.39 3.95 3.11
N GLY A 504 -7.23 3.43 3.48
CA GLY A 504 -6.94 2.01 3.35
C GLY A 504 -7.95 1.23 4.20
N GLN A 505 -8.76 0.38 3.55
CA GLN A 505 -9.59 -0.58 4.26
C GLN A 505 -8.67 -1.51 5.08
N THR A 506 -8.74 -1.36 6.40
CA THR A 506 -7.99 -2.20 7.33
C THR A 506 -8.77 -3.50 7.52
N SER A 507 -8.23 -4.62 7.04
CA SER A 507 -8.91 -5.94 7.14
C SER A 507 -8.61 -6.61 8.48
N SER A 508 -9.63 -7.11 9.16
CA SER A 508 -9.53 -7.84 10.44
C SER A 508 -9.10 -9.30 10.30
N ASP A 509 -8.90 -9.78 9.07
CA ASP A 509 -8.41 -11.12 8.76
C ASP A 509 -6.86 -11.17 8.73
N PRO A 510 -6.21 -12.05 9.53
CA PRO A 510 -4.75 -12.13 9.61
C PRO A 510 -4.05 -12.41 8.27
N TYR A 511 -4.63 -13.29 7.45
CA TYR A 511 -4.05 -13.65 6.15
C TYR A 511 -4.06 -12.46 5.18
N THR A 512 -5.17 -11.73 5.14
CA THR A 512 -5.30 -10.52 4.35
C THR A 512 -4.40 -9.40 4.85
N ALA A 513 -4.34 -9.18 6.17
CA ALA A 513 -3.48 -8.16 6.76
C ALA A 513 -1.99 -8.44 6.47
N GLY A 514 -1.54 -9.68 6.65
CA GLY A 514 -0.17 -10.10 6.33
C GLY A 514 0.14 -9.97 4.84
N SER A 515 -0.76 -10.41 3.96
CA SER A 515 -0.59 -10.29 2.50
C SER A 515 -0.54 -8.83 2.01
N SER A 516 -1.38 -7.95 2.57
CA SER A 516 -1.35 -6.52 2.29
C SER A 516 -0.07 -5.86 2.81
N ALA A 517 0.38 -6.22 4.01
CA ALA A 517 1.64 -5.76 4.58
C ALA A 517 2.84 -6.13 3.68
N MET A 518 2.90 -7.37 3.19
CA MET A 518 3.92 -7.82 2.23
C MET A 518 3.86 -7.05 0.91
N THR A 519 2.65 -6.78 0.41
CA THR A 519 2.46 -5.99 -0.83
C THR A 519 2.92 -4.54 -0.65
N ASN A 520 2.66 -3.93 0.50
CA ASN A 520 3.16 -2.60 0.82
C ASN A 520 4.70 -2.60 0.88
N MET A 521 5.30 -3.63 1.47
CA MET A 521 6.76 -3.77 1.50
C MET A 521 7.37 -3.93 0.10
N ASP A 522 6.74 -4.71 -0.78
CA ASP A 522 7.16 -4.80 -2.19
C ASP A 522 7.17 -3.42 -2.87
N GLY A 523 6.15 -2.60 -2.58
CA GLY A 523 6.04 -1.24 -3.07
C GLY A 523 7.17 -0.33 -2.56
N VAL A 524 7.57 -0.48 -1.30
CA VAL A 524 8.73 0.22 -0.73
C VAL A 524 10.00 -0.15 -1.52
N TYR A 525 10.29 -1.44 -1.74
CA TYR A 525 11.46 -1.84 -2.52
C TYR A 525 11.41 -1.37 -3.98
N ASP A 526 10.24 -1.38 -4.62
CA ASP A 526 10.05 -0.84 -5.98
C ASP A 526 10.42 0.64 -6.06
N VAL A 527 9.94 1.41 -5.08
CA VAL A 527 10.17 2.84 -5.01
C VAL A 527 11.63 3.16 -4.70
N MET A 528 12.26 2.45 -3.76
CA MET A 528 13.69 2.59 -3.45
C MET A 528 14.55 2.26 -4.67
N THR A 529 14.22 1.20 -5.41
CA THR A 529 14.92 0.82 -6.65
C THR A 529 14.82 1.93 -7.70
N ASN A 530 13.63 2.49 -7.91
CA ASN A 530 13.44 3.59 -8.85
C ASN A 530 14.19 4.87 -8.43
N ALA A 531 14.25 5.15 -7.13
CA ALA A 531 15.00 6.30 -6.59
C ALA A 531 16.51 6.17 -6.80
N LEU A 532 17.06 4.96 -6.62
CA LEU A 532 18.49 4.69 -6.80
C LEU A 532 18.90 4.57 -8.28
N THR A 533 17.99 4.18 -9.18
CA THR A 533 18.31 3.89 -10.59
C THR A 533 17.87 4.96 -11.60
N GLY A 534 16.97 5.90 -11.28
CA GLY A 534 16.55 6.89 -12.28
C GLY A 534 15.75 8.11 -11.84
N THR A 535 14.73 7.98 -10.99
CA THR A 535 13.81 9.09 -10.66
C THR A 535 14.16 9.76 -9.34
N ARG A 536 15.02 10.79 -9.39
CA ARG A 536 15.51 11.51 -8.20
C ARG A 536 14.56 12.60 -7.69
N ASP A 537 13.64 13.10 -8.50
CA ASP A 537 12.72 14.17 -8.11
C ASP A 537 11.84 13.78 -6.91
N ARG A 538 11.40 12.52 -6.87
CA ARG A 538 10.67 11.95 -5.72
C ARG A 538 11.52 11.97 -4.46
N LEU A 539 12.74 11.46 -4.57
CA LEU A 539 13.70 11.45 -3.48
C LEU A 539 13.98 12.87 -2.96
N PHE A 540 14.15 13.84 -3.86
CA PHE A 540 14.38 15.24 -3.49
C PHE A 540 13.20 15.84 -2.73
N GLN A 541 11.97 15.62 -3.19
CA GLN A 541 10.78 16.09 -2.47
C GLN A 541 10.62 15.39 -1.12
N THR A 542 10.81 14.07 -1.05
CA THR A 542 10.75 13.31 0.21
C THR A 542 11.75 13.83 1.24
N GLU A 543 13.02 13.97 0.87
CA GLU A 543 14.07 14.39 1.79
C GLU A 543 13.93 15.87 2.16
N TYR A 544 13.50 16.74 1.24
CA TYR A 544 13.14 18.12 1.57
C TYR A 544 12.02 18.18 2.60
N THR A 545 10.96 17.40 2.38
CA THR A 545 9.80 17.35 3.27
C THR A 545 10.18 16.84 4.66
N ALA A 546 10.97 15.76 4.74
CA ALA A 546 11.44 15.21 6.02
C ALA A 546 12.47 16.11 6.74
N LEU A 547 13.17 16.99 6.01
CA LEU A 547 14.15 17.92 6.58
C LEU A 547 13.50 19.16 7.19
N TYR A 548 12.51 19.74 6.50
CA TYR A 548 11.97 21.07 6.85
C TYR A 548 10.63 21.03 7.61
N PHE A 549 9.89 19.93 7.59
CA PHE A 549 8.58 19.84 8.24
C PHE A 549 8.65 18.92 9.47
N PRO A 550 8.29 19.41 10.67
CA PRO A 550 8.25 18.59 11.88
C PRO A 550 7.24 17.44 11.78
N HIS A 551 7.60 16.32 12.41
CA HIS A 551 6.72 15.16 12.55
C HIS A 551 6.16 15.08 13.97
N PHE A 552 5.08 14.31 14.12
CA PHE A 552 4.48 13.98 15.40
C PHE A 552 5.48 13.33 16.37
N ASP A 553 5.46 13.74 17.63
CA ASP A 553 6.21 13.06 18.68
C ASP A 553 5.48 11.77 19.08
N VAL A 554 5.92 10.65 18.49
CA VAL A 554 5.36 9.31 18.74
C VAL A 554 5.37 8.93 20.24
N SER A 555 6.22 9.54 21.06
CA SER A 555 6.27 9.27 22.49
C SER A 555 5.05 9.77 23.26
N ALA A 556 4.28 10.70 22.68
CA ALA A 556 2.99 11.11 23.20
C ALA A 556 1.97 9.95 23.24
N LEU A 557 2.17 8.88 22.45
CA LEU A 557 1.33 7.68 22.46
C LEU A 557 1.77 6.63 23.50
N SER A 558 2.90 6.81 24.18
CA SER A 558 3.47 5.80 25.10
C SER A 558 2.53 5.43 26.26
N SER A 559 1.74 6.39 26.75
CA SER A 559 0.78 6.23 27.84
C SER A 559 -0.56 5.62 27.41
N MET A 560 -0.80 5.44 26.09
CA MET A 560 -2.02 4.80 25.58
C MET A 560 -2.17 3.35 26.04
N ALA A 561 -1.06 2.62 26.17
CA ALA A 561 -1.06 1.21 26.50
C ALA A 561 -1.19 0.93 28.01
N SER A 562 -0.76 1.87 28.85
CA SER A 562 -0.75 1.75 30.33
C SER A 562 -1.90 2.51 31.02
N GLY A 563 -2.75 3.20 30.25
CA GLY A 563 -3.78 4.10 30.75
C GLY A 563 -3.25 5.53 30.90
N MET A 564 -3.95 6.51 30.33
CA MET A 564 -3.54 7.92 30.35
C MET A 564 -3.90 8.62 31.67
N GLY A 565 -2.94 9.32 32.27
CA GLY A 565 -3.19 10.32 33.30
C GLY A 565 -3.55 11.70 32.70
N GLY A 566 -3.95 12.64 33.55
CA GLY A 566 -4.33 14.00 33.11
C GLY A 566 -3.22 14.74 32.35
N SER A 567 -1.97 14.64 32.82
CA SER A 567 -0.81 15.24 32.15
C SER A 567 -0.50 14.63 30.78
N ASP A 568 -0.87 13.37 30.55
CA ASP A 568 -0.64 12.68 29.28
C ASP A 568 -1.65 13.13 28.22
N VAL A 569 -2.89 13.42 28.65
CA VAL A 569 -3.94 13.98 27.79
C VAL A 569 -3.55 15.37 27.29
N ASP A 570 -3.01 16.23 28.15
CA ASP A 570 -2.58 17.58 27.76
C ASP A 570 -1.42 17.55 26.77
N ARG A 571 -0.44 16.66 26.98
CA ARG A 571 0.69 16.47 26.03
C ARG A 571 0.20 15.96 24.68
N LEU A 572 -0.72 15.01 24.67
CA LEU A 572 -1.29 14.48 23.43
C LEU A 572 -2.14 15.52 22.70
N ALA A 573 -2.93 16.32 23.42
CA ALA A 573 -3.70 17.41 22.84
C ALA A 573 -2.81 18.46 22.17
N ALA A 574 -1.67 18.80 22.77
CA ALA A 574 -0.69 19.70 22.15
C ALA A 574 -0.11 19.14 20.84
N GLN A 575 0.01 17.82 20.73
CA GLN A 575 0.47 17.14 19.51
C GLN A 575 -0.62 16.98 18.44
N MET A 576 -1.88 17.29 18.76
CA MET A 576 -2.97 17.34 17.78
C MET A 576 -2.95 18.62 16.93
N ASP A 577 -2.12 19.60 17.28
CA ASP A 577 -1.95 20.80 16.48
C ASP A 577 -1.26 20.48 15.13
N PRO A 578 -1.69 21.04 13.98
CA PRO A 578 -1.02 20.79 12.70
C PRO A 578 0.47 21.14 12.72
N HIS A 579 0.94 22.12 13.52
CA HIS A 579 2.37 22.45 13.65
C HIS A 579 3.21 21.31 14.24
N ALA A 580 2.58 20.40 14.99
CA ALA A 580 3.25 19.26 15.61
C ALA A 580 3.22 18.00 14.73
N GLN A 581 2.55 18.02 13.57
CA GLN A 581 2.37 16.85 12.70
C GLN A 581 2.34 17.23 11.21
N GLU A 582 3.16 18.21 10.82
CA GLU A 582 3.21 18.74 9.46
C GLU A 582 3.59 17.66 8.46
N LEU A 583 4.53 16.78 8.83
CA LEU A 583 5.00 15.69 7.99
C LEU A 583 3.89 14.70 7.66
N GLU A 584 3.09 14.30 8.65
CA GLU A 584 1.96 13.40 8.50
C GLU A 584 0.82 14.05 7.70
N TYR A 585 0.54 15.34 7.92
CA TYR A 585 -0.43 16.06 7.11
C TYR A 585 0.02 16.13 5.64
N ILE A 586 1.28 16.46 5.36
CA ILE A 586 1.79 16.48 3.98
C ILE A 586 1.68 15.09 3.35
N LEU A 587 2.00 14.04 4.11
CA LEU A 587 1.92 12.66 3.66
C LEU A 587 0.47 12.22 3.35
N TYR A 588 -0.44 12.33 4.31
CA TYR A 588 -1.78 11.74 4.22
C TYR A 588 -2.87 12.74 3.82
N GLY A 589 -2.81 13.97 4.33
CA GLY A 589 -3.69 15.08 3.95
C GLY A 589 -5.08 15.03 4.56
N PHE A 590 -5.28 14.29 5.65
CA PHE A 590 -6.54 14.36 6.37
C PHE A 590 -6.66 15.73 7.06
N HIS A 591 -7.82 16.36 6.92
CA HIS A 591 -8.14 17.63 7.59
C HIS A 591 -8.64 17.43 9.03
N ASN A 592 -8.31 16.28 9.63
CA ASN A 592 -8.50 16.03 11.06
C ASN A 592 -7.18 15.49 11.63
N PRO A 593 -6.82 15.89 12.86
CA PRO A 593 -5.51 15.59 13.44
C PRO A 593 -5.28 14.10 13.70
N ALA A 594 -6.29 13.38 14.17
CA ALA A 594 -6.07 11.98 14.52
C ALA A 594 -5.97 11.07 13.30
N GLY A 595 -6.55 11.44 12.16
CA GLY A 595 -6.53 10.65 10.93
C GLY A 595 -5.12 10.53 10.35
N ASN A 596 -4.35 11.62 10.35
CA ASN A 596 -2.95 11.61 9.88
C ASN A 596 -2.08 10.71 10.78
N ILE A 597 -2.22 10.83 12.11
CA ILE A 597 -1.49 10.00 13.08
C ILE A 597 -1.90 8.53 12.97
N ALA A 598 -3.20 8.24 12.86
CA ALA A 598 -3.72 6.87 12.73
C ALA A 598 -3.25 6.21 11.44
N ALA A 599 -3.19 6.95 10.33
CA ALA A 599 -2.64 6.46 9.07
C ALA A 599 -1.14 6.15 9.19
N ALA A 600 -0.35 7.07 9.76
CA ALA A 600 1.07 6.84 10.04
C ALA A 600 1.27 5.58 10.89
N TYR A 601 0.58 5.50 12.02
CA TYR A 601 0.67 4.36 12.94
C TYR A 601 0.30 3.04 12.26
N GLY A 602 -0.76 3.03 11.46
CA GLY A 602 -1.21 1.85 10.71
C GLY A 602 -0.21 1.38 9.67
N GLU A 603 0.43 2.30 8.94
CA GLU A 603 1.45 1.94 7.94
C GLU A 603 2.75 1.45 8.56
N ILE A 604 3.19 2.05 9.68
CA ILE A 604 4.34 1.53 10.44
C ILE A 604 4.02 0.12 10.94
N PHE A 605 2.84 -0.09 11.53
CA PHE A 605 2.42 -1.41 11.99
C PHE A 605 2.42 -2.43 10.84
N ALA A 606 1.91 -2.06 9.66
CA ALA A 606 1.92 -2.94 8.49
C ALA A 606 3.35 -3.29 8.05
N MET A 607 4.27 -2.32 7.99
CA MET A 607 5.68 -2.59 7.65
C MET A 607 6.33 -3.52 8.69
N ARG A 608 6.09 -3.28 9.99
CA ARG A 608 6.60 -4.15 11.07
C ARG A 608 6.01 -5.55 10.97
N LEU A 609 4.71 -5.67 10.69
CA LEU A 609 4.06 -6.96 10.48
C LEU A 609 4.70 -7.73 9.33
N ALA A 610 5.02 -7.08 8.20
CA ALA A 610 5.70 -7.72 7.08
C ALA A 610 7.07 -8.27 7.49
N ILE A 611 7.92 -7.42 8.09
CA ILE A 611 9.28 -7.80 8.50
C ILE A 611 9.25 -8.93 9.54
N ARG A 612 8.38 -8.80 10.56
CA ARG A 612 8.27 -9.81 11.62
C ARG A 612 7.61 -11.10 11.15
N THR A 613 6.72 -11.06 10.17
CA THR A 613 6.18 -12.28 9.55
C THR A 613 7.26 -13.03 8.77
N MET A 614 8.13 -12.31 8.03
CA MET A 614 9.31 -12.91 7.40
C MET A 614 10.21 -13.61 8.42
N GLU A 615 10.52 -12.94 9.54
CA GLU A 615 11.27 -13.59 10.64
C GLU A 615 10.51 -14.81 11.21
N GLY A 616 9.19 -14.71 11.30
CA GLY A 616 8.30 -15.79 11.72
C GLY A 616 8.46 -17.02 10.84
N PHE A 617 8.51 -16.87 9.52
CA PHE A 617 8.78 -17.99 8.62
C PHE A 617 10.12 -18.65 8.90
N VAL A 618 11.19 -17.86 9.01
CA VAL A 618 12.54 -18.37 9.31
C VAL A 618 12.55 -19.15 10.64
N LYS A 619 11.87 -18.64 11.67
CA LYS A 619 11.81 -19.26 13.01
C LYS A 619 10.87 -20.47 13.09
N LYS A 620 9.86 -20.55 12.23
CA LYS A 620 8.77 -21.55 12.30
C LYS A 620 8.82 -22.57 11.17
N ALA A 621 9.80 -22.51 10.28
CA ALA A 621 9.97 -23.43 9.16
C ALA A 621 9.97 -24.94 9.55
N GLY A 622 10.37 -25.28 10.79
CA GLY A 622 10.41 -26.67 11.27
C GLY A 622 9.06 -27.35 11.50
N ILE A 623 7.91 -26.68 11.33
CA ILE A 623 6.56 -27.24 11.57
C ILE A 623 6.12 -28.22 10.46
N GLY A 624 6.71 -28.16 9.27
CA GLY A 624 6.54 -29.16 8.19
C GLY A 624 5.26 -29.05 7.35
N ASN A 625 4.20 -28.38 7.82
CA ASN A 625 3.00 -28.06 7.02
C ASN A 625 3.00 -26.56 6.62
N PRO A 626 2.98 -26.20 5.32
CA PRO A 626 3.12 -24.80 4.88
C PRO A 626 2.06 -23.85 5.44
N LEU A 627 0.78 -24.25 5.48
CA LEU A 627 -0.30 -23.42 6.03
C LEU A 627 -0.16 -23.23 7.55
N ALA A 628 0.28 -24.28 8.27
CA ALA A 628 0.58 -24.18 9.69
C ALA A 628 1.77 -23.25 9.96
N VAL A 629 2.80 -23.28 9.12
CA VAL A 629 3.95 -22.38 9.20
C VAL A 629 3.50 -20.93 8.97
N LEU A 630 2.67 -20.66 7.96
CA LEU A 630 2.13 -19.31 7.73
C LEU A 630 1.30 -18.82 8.92
N ALA A 631 0.41 -19.63 9.48
CA ALA A 631 -0.37 -19.25 10.66
C ALA A 631 0.53 -18.92 11.86
N ALA A 632 1.56 -19.73 12.11
CA ALA A 632 2.54 -19.49 13.17
C ALA A 632 3.40 -18.23 12.91
N ALA A 633 3.80 -18.00 11.65
CA ALA A 633 4.58 -16.86 11.24
C ALA A 633 3.79 -15.55 11.35
N LEU A 634 2.51 -15.54 10.97
CA LEU A 634 1.61 -14.40 11.14
C LEU A 634 1.36 -14.10 12.63
N LEU A 635 1.09 -15.12 13.44
CA LEU A 635 0.94 -14.94 14.89
C LEU A 635 2.19 -14.30 15.51
N TYR A 636 3.37 -14.84 15.19
CA TYR A 636 4.65 -14.26 15.61
C TYR A 636 4.81 -12.83 15.09
N GLY A 637 4.49 -12.59 13.81
CA GLY A 637 4.57 -11.30 13.16
C GLY A 637 3.73 -10.23 13.86
N ILE A 638 2.48 -10.56 14.21
CA ILE A 638 1.55 -9.68 14.92
C ILE A 638 2.07 -9.38 16.34
N GLU A 639 2.48 -10.40 17.09
CA GLU A 639 2.98 -10.22 18.45
C GLU A 639 4.19 -9.29 18.48
N GLN A 640 5.16 -9.53 17.59
CA GLN A 640 6.38 -8.73 17.52
C GLN A 640 6.12 -7.34 16.94
N ALA A 641 5.22 -7.18 15.97
CA ALA A 641 4.85 -5.86 15.45
C ALA A 641 4.18 -4.99 16.52
N VAL A 642 3.31 -5.56 17.36
CA VAL A 642 2.74 -4.84 18.52
C VAL A 642 3.84 -4.43 19.50
N GLN A 643 4.77 -5.33 19.82
CA GLN A 643 5.90 -5.01 20.70
C GLN A 643 6.80 -3.91 20.11
N ASP A 644 7.03 -3.94 18.80
CA ASP A 644 7.78 -2.93 18.08
C ASP A 644 7.10 -1.56 18.14
N MET A 645 5.78 -1.49 17.95
CA MET A 645 5.04 -0.24 18.08
C MET A 645 5.12 0.34 19.48
N LEU A 646 4.98 -0.49 20.52
CA LEU A 646 5.15 -0.06 21.91
C LEU A 646 6.56 0.47 22.17
N ARG A 647 7.58 -0.21 21.62
CA ARG A 647 8.97 0.21 21.74
C ARG A 647 9.24 1.51 20.97
N LEU A 648 8.66 1.69 19.79
CA LEU A 648 8.77 2.91 19.02
C LEU A 648 8.19 4.11 19.77
N CYS A 649 7.02 3.95 20.39
CA CYS A 649 6.44 4.97 21.25
C CYS A 649 7.32 5.25 22.48
N LYS A 650 8.01 4.27 23.03
CA LYS A 650 8.82 4.47 24.24
C LYS A 650 10.19 5.08 23.96
N ASP A 651 10.89 4.54 22.97
CA ASP A 651 12.31 4.78 22.73
C ASP A 651 12.54 5.68 21.50
N GLY A 652 11.51 5.99 20.71
CA GLY A 652 11.58 6.79 19.48
C GLY A 652 12.27 6.09 18.29
N SER A 653 12.84 4.91 18.52
CA SER A 653 13.52 4.10 17.52
C SER A 653 13.43 2.61 17.84
N ILE A 654 13.51 1.78 16.80
CA ILE A 654 13.46 0.32 16.90
C ILE A 654 14.43 -0.34 15.92
N PRO A 655 15.03 -1.49 16.27
CA PRO A 655 15.84 -2.24 15.33
C PRO A 655 14.99 -2.72 14.16
N LEU A 656 15.54 -2.69 12.95
CA LEU A 656 14.88 -3.09 11.72
C LEU A 656 14.35 -4.53 11.81
N SER A 657 15.21 -5.46 12.22
CA SER A 657 14.88 -6.85 12.47
C SER A 657 15.74 -7.41 13.60
N GLU A 658 15.47 -8.63 14.06
CA GLU A 658 16.36 -9.34 14.98
C GLU A 658 17.71 -9.69 14.34
N PHE A 659 17.72 -9.88 13.02
CA PHE A 659 18.90 -10.21 12.24
C PHE A 659 19.73 -8.98 11.85
N ILE A 660 19.10 -7.80 11.76
CA ILE A 660 19.74 -6.54 11.38
C ILE A 660 19.53 -5.50 12.48
N PRO A 661 20.54 -5.22 13.32
CA PRO A 661 20.43 -4.30 14.45
C PRO A 661 20.40 -2.81 14.06
N ALA A 662 20.17 -2.50 12.78
CA ALA A 662 20.06 -1.14 12.29
C ALA A 662 18.81 -0.46 12.85
N GLN A 663 18.98 0.68 13.52
CA GLN A 663 17.87 1.42 14.11
C GLN A 663 17.09 2.19 13.04
N LEU A 664 15.77 2.13 13.13
CA LEU A 664 14.83 2.97 12.41
C LEU A 664 14.08 3.85 13.39
N THR A 665 14.13 5.15 13.14
CA THR A 665 13.35 6.15 13.87
C THR A 665 11.96 6.31 13.27
N TYR A 666 11.04 6.94 14.00
CA TYR A 666 9.72 7.29 13.46
C TYR A 666 9.81 8.13 12.17
N ARG A 667 10.76 9.09 12.11
CA ARG A 667 11.03 9.89 10.91
C ARG A 667 11.45 9.05 9.71
N ASP A 668 12.24 7.99 9.95
CA ASP A 668 12.70 7.09 8.89
C ASP A 668 11.54 6.35 8.21
N TYR A 669 10.52 5.93 8.98
CA TYR A 669 9.31 5.34 8.40
C TYR A 669 8.53 6.34 7.55
N LEU A 670 8.33 7.57 8.04
CA LEU A 670 7.63 8.61 7.28
C LEU A 670 8.35 8.96 5.98
N ARG A 671 9.69 8.97 5.96
CA ARG A 671 10.49 9.12 4.74
C ARG A 671 10.17 8.02 3.72
N LEU A 672 10.11 6.77 4.15
CA LEU A 672 9.77 5.64 3.27
C LEU A 672 8.35 5.79 2.70
N PHE A 673 7.37 6.16 3.54
CA PHE A 673 5.98 6.33 3.10
C PHE A 673 5.78 7.53 2.19
N LEU A 674 6.45 8.66 2.45
CA LEU A 674 6.46 9.82 1.53
C LEU A 674 6.92 9.44 0.14
N MET A 675 7.92 8.57 0.06
CA MET A 675 8.40 8.06 -1.22
C MET A 675 7.36 7.13 -1.88
N MET A 676 6.70 6.28 -1.08
CA MET A 676 5.72 5.30 -1.53
C MET A 676 4.43 5.92 -2.07
N HIS A 677 3.85 6.89 -1.35
CA HIS A 677 2.62 7.58 -1.73
C HIS A 677 2.80 8.61 -2.86
N GLY A 678 4.05 8.89 -3.23
CA GLY A 678 4.43 9.61 -4.45
C GLY A 678 4.52 11.14 -4.32
N SER A 679 5.33 11.75 -5.18
CA SER A 679 5.61 13.20 -5.25
C SER A 679 4.53 14.01 -6.00
N GLY A 680 3.28 13.83 -5.60
CA GLY A 680 2.12 14.43 -6.27
C GLY A 680 2.03 15.94 -6.10
N GLU A 681 1.30 16.58 -7.01
CA GLU A 681 0.91 18.00 -6.92
C GLU A 681 0.14 18.31 -5.62
N SER A 682 -0.65 17.35 -5.14
CA SER A 682 -1.36 17.46 -3.85
C SER A 682 -0.39 17.62 -2.66
N GLN A 683 0.75 16.91 -2.66
CA GLN A 683 1.76 17.08 -1.61
C GLN A 683 2.40 18.47 -1.69
N LEU A 684 2.72 18.97 -2.89
CA LEU A 684 3.24 20.33 -3.06
C LEU A 684 2.24 21.37 -2.54
N SER A 685 0.95 21.18 -2.82
CA SER A 685 -0.11 22.04 -2.28
C SER A 685 -0.17 22.01 -0.75
N ARG A 686 -0.09 20.82 -0.14
CA ARG A 686 -0.08 20.70 1.33
C ARG A 686 1.16 21.37 1.94
N MET A 687 2.34 21.20 1.34
CA MET A 687 3.57 21.87 1.76
C MET A 687 3.44 23.40 1.71
N LEU A 688 2.95 23.93 0.59
CA LEU A 688 2.73 25.37 0.41
C LEU A 688 1.66 25.92 1.39
N ALA A 689 0.63 25.13 1.69
CA ALA A 689 -0.38 25.47 2.69
C ALA A 689 0.21 25.54 4.11
N VAL A 690 1.06 24.57 4.48
CA VAL A 690 1.78 24.57 5.77
C VAL A 690 2.76 25.74 5.85
N ILE A 691 3.52 26.02 4.80
CA ILE A 691 4.42 27.19 4.74
C ILE A 691 3.64 28.48 4.99
N ARG A 692 2.48 28.63 4.34
CA ARG A 692 1.60 29.79 4.54
C ARG A 692 1.04 29.86 5.96
N LEU A 693 0.63 28.74 6.55
CA LEU A 693 0.16 28.70 7.93
C LEU A 693 1.27 29.14 8.91
N ASN A 694 2.51 28.69 8.69
CA ASN A 694 3.64 28.92 9.58
C ASN A 694 4.27 30.32 9.48
N THR A 695 4.16 30.95 8.32
CA THR A 695 4.83 32.24 8.01
C THR A 695 3.84 33.38 7.80
N GLY A 696 2.56 33.07 7.52
CA GLY A 696 1.58 34.05 7.05
C GLY A 696 1.81 34.54 5.61
N ILE A 697 2.86 34.06 4.93
CA ILE A 697 3.24 34.50 3.58
C ILE A 697 2.43 33.73 2.56
N ASN A 698 1.69 34.44 1.68
CA ASN A 698 0.97 33.82 0.58
C ASN A 698 1.92 33.47 -0.59
N PRO A 699 2.16 32.19 -0.91
CA PRO A 699 3.09 31.79 -1.98
C PRO A 699 2.64 32.26 -3.37
N ALA A 700 1.35 32.53 -3.57
CA ALA A 700 0.81 33.07 -4.82
C ALA A 700 1.23 34.53 -5.07
N GLU A 701 1.61 35.27 -4.02
CA GLU A 701 1.95 36.69 -4.08
C GLU A 701 3.46 36.95 -4.02
N ARG A 702 4.26 35.90 -3.82
CA ARG A 702 5.72 35.98 -3.71
C ARG A 702 6.35 35.44 -4.97
N ASN A 703 7.05 36.30 -5.70
CA ASN A 703 7.56 36.00 -7.03
C ASN A 703 9.03 35.59 -6.98
N THR A 704 9.44 34.71 -7.90
CA THR A 704 10.80 34.17 -7.95
C THR A 704 11.63 34.69 -9.12
N TYR A 705 11.00 35.48 -10.00
CA TYR A 705 11.61 36.05 -11.19
C TYR A 705 11.35 37.56 -11.26
N ALA A 706 12.37 38.31 -11.66
CA ALA A 706 12.30 39.75 -11.86
C ALA A 706 12.90 40.16 -13.21
N SER A 707 12.16 41.01 -13.92
CA SER A 707 12.61 41.68 -15.15
C SER A 707 12.69 43.18 -14.92
N ALA A 708 13.90 43.73 -14.96
CA ALA A 708 14.12 45.18 -14.94
C ALA A 708 14.05 45.76 -16.36
N ASN A 709 13.21 46.76 -16.55
CA ASN A 709 13.14 47.59 -17.76
C ASN A 709 13.64 48.99 -17.43
N ILE A 710 14.79 49.37 -18.00
CA ILE A 710 15.45 50.64 -17.70
C ILE A 710 15.64 51.44 -18.98
N ARG A 711 15.29 52.73 -18.94
CA ARG A 711 15.53 53.68 -20.01
C ARG A 711 16.65 54.64 -19.59
N PHE A 712 17.81 54.50 -20.21
CA PHE A 712 18.96 55.38 -19.98
C PHE A 712 19.00 56.49 -21.02
N GLY A 713 19.37 57.70 -20.59
CA GLY A 713 19.62 58.85 -21.44
C GLY A 713 21.09 59.26 -21.43
N LEU A 714 21.68 59.45 -22.61
CA LEU A 714 23.05 59.97 -22.80
C LEU A 714 22.99 61.29 -23.57
N ARG A 715 23.60 62.34 -23.02
CA ARG A 715 23.71 63.64 -23.73
C ARG A 715 24.79 63.58 -24.82
N LEU A 716 24.37 63.79 -26.05
CA LEU A 716 25.25 63.87 -27.23
C LEU A 716 26.03 65.18 -27.23
N TRP A 717 27.30 65.14 -27.65
CA TRP A 717 28.16 66.33 -27.61
C TRP A 717 28.17 67.10 -28.93
N PHE A 718 28.10 66.41 -30.07
CA PHE A 718 28.35 67.05 -31.35
C PHE A 718 27.13 67.10 -32.27
N LEU A 719 26.65 65.97 -32.78
CA LEU A 719 25.75 65.96 -33.95
C LEU A 719 24.53 65.02 -33.76
N PRO A 720 23.48 65.45 -33.03
CA PRO A 720 22.26 64.65 -32.84
C PRO A 720 21.57 64.25 -34.15
N GLY A 721 21.61 65.11 -35.17
CA GLY A 721 21.02 64.85 -36.47
C GLY A 721 21.69 63.71 -37.25
N MET A 722 23.02 63.59 -37.14
CA MET A 722 23.78 62.50 -37.77
C MET A 722 23.54 61.17 -37.05
N VAL A 723 23.47 61.19 -35.72
CA VAL A 723 23.14 60.00 -34.91
C VAL A 723 21.72 59.52 -35.21
N ARG A 724 20.75 60.44 -35.43
CA ARG A 724 19.39 60.10 -35.85
C ARG A 724 19.36 59.41 -37.22
N LEU A 725 20.18 59.86 -38.18
CA LEU A 725 20.34 59.20 -39.49
C LEU A 725 20.94 57.79 -39.36
N LEU A 726 21.94 57.61 -38.49
CA LEU A 726 22.52 56.29 -38.21
C LEU A 726 21.50 55.34 -37.55
N ASN A 727 20.61 55.85 -36.71
CA ASN A 727 19.50 55.08 -36.15
C ASN A 727 18.52 54.59 -37.24
N TYR A 728 18.16 55.45 -38.21
CA TYR A 728 17.31 55.06 -39.35
C TYR A 728 17.93 53.95 -40.22
N SER A 729 19.26 53.87 -40.27
CA SER A 729 19.97 52.80 -40.99
C SER A 729 20.08 51.47 -40.22
N GLY A 730 19.55 51.41 -38.98
CA GLY A 730 19.57 50.22 -38.13
C GLY A 730 20.91 49.95 -37.44
N VAL A 731 21.89 50.86 -37.56
CA VAL A 731 23.25 50.70 -36.99
C VAL A 731 23.27 50.96 -35.47
N LEU A 732 22.30 51.72 -34.96
CA LEU A 732 22.11 52.00 -33.54
C LEU A 732 20.72 51.52 -33.12
N ALA A 733 20.60 51.09 -31.86
CA ALA A 733 19.37 50.49 -31.34
C ALA A 733 18.69 51.40 -30.30
N GLY A 734 18.50 52.68 -30.58
CA GLY A 734 17.93 53.60 -29.59
C GLY A 734 17.48 54.92 -30.18
N ASP A 735 16.63 55.65 -29.46
CA ASP A 735 15.94 56.83 -29.99
C ASP A 735 16.67 58.13 -29.66
N VAL A 736 16.68 59.08 -30.60
CA VAL A 736 17.27 60.42 -30.38
C VAL A 736 16.16 61.45 -30.28
N GLU A 737 16.03 62.05 -29.09
CA GLU A 737 15.10 63.12 -28.80
C GLU A 737 15.89 64.38 -28.41
N GLY A 738 15.85 65.41 -29.26
CA GLY A 738 16.61 66.64 -29.06
C GLY A 738 18.13 66.42 -29.08
N LYS A 739 18.78 66.53 -27.91
CA LYS A 739 20.23 66.33 -27.72
C LYS A 739 20.56 65.08 -26.89
N VAL A 740 19.58 64.21 -26.64
CA VAL A 740 19.73 63.03 -25.79
C VAL A 740 19.46 61.77 -26.62
N TYR A 741 20.34 60.79 -26.49
CA TYR A 741 20.14 59.43 -27.00
C TYR A 741 19.58 58.56 -25.87
N TYR A 742 18.44 57.92 -26.14
CA TYR A 742 17.76 57.03 -25.22
C TYR A 742 17.90 55.57 -25.64
N ARG A 743 18.23 54.71 -24.69
CA ARG A 743 18.29 53.25 -24.88
C ARG A 743 17.45 52.57 -23.81
N LYS A 744 16.55 51.70 -24.25
CA LYS A 744 15.85 50.75 -23.39
C LYS A 744 16.70 49.50 -23.22
N ILE A 745 16.91 49.08 -21.99
CA ILE A 745 17.65 47.87 -21.61
C ILE A 745 16.72 47.03 -20.74
N GLN A 746 16.57 45.76 -21.11
CA GLN A 746 15.89 44.75 -20.30
C GLN A 746 16.94 43.85 -19.67
N ALA A 747 16.82 43.60 -18.37
CA ALA A 747 17.66 42.66 -17.63
C ALA A 747 16.79 41.73 -16.79
N ASP A 748 16.96 40.44 -17.03
CA ASP A 748 16.18 39.39 -16.40
C ASP A 748 17.03 38.61 -15.40
N SER A 749 16.44 38.22 -14.27
CA SER A 749 17.07 37.32 -13.30
C SER A 749 16.03 36.53 -12.52
N ALA A 750 16.41 35.33 -12.09
CA ALA A 750 15.64 34.46 -11.21
C ALA A 750 16.49 34.03 -10.02
N TYR A 751 15.85 33.55 -8.96
CA TYR A 751 16.53 32.86 -7.86
C TYR A 751 17.06 31.49 -8.25
#